data_AF-A0AAW1Y775-F1
#
_entry.id   AF-A0AAW1Y775-F1
#
_cell.length_a   1.000
_cell.length_b   1.000
_cell.length_c   1.000
_cell.angle_alpha   90.00
_cell.angle_beta   90.00
_cell.angle_gamma   90.00
#
_symmetry.space_group_name_H-M   'P 1'
#
loop_
_entity.id
_entity.type
_entity.pdbx_description
1 polymer ?
#
loop_
_entity_poly.entity_id
_entity_poly.type
_entity_poly.pdbx_seq_one_letter_code
_entity_poly.pdbx_strand_id
1 'polypeptide(L)'
;MHDLLQEMGRAIDRGIEEPGKRKRLWNAGDAYQVLHNNTGTSTVEAIFLDVSKIPEIQLSTATFNNMHNLKLLKFYGTQEVQVDWKRQRRWSVEEKQLMSSFPWLPGIKAVQSYLANSRIWGCLKLLDVCRRVCNYDDKVFDEYCKVYVPGGLKSLPEELRYLYWKGYPLKSLPSQYSPKNLVELHLPHSQVKQLWNNVQNLGNLKHLNLSHSQHLTQVPDLSGSPNIEKINLSGCTNLVEVPSYFQNLEYLTYLDLQKCTNLKKIWELPCNLEELKLCGTAIEEISPSIWSHEKLHTLNLNGCRFLKNLPSSSSSNAGKLESLLLNNCSVLESVPDSIYNSYCLEALCLSGCEKLKRLPPLSVGRLCCLRRLYLGGCRVLESIPDSLFSLSTVKEITLSGTMIESIPSSIINASGLWRLSLSNCKKLQVIPELPWQLRTLHADGCTSLKSVASSKSALMEQPWVPYQDRTRSLLEEEIIYTDCLELDESARSNIMGDAHLRIMRMASSSSKRKREIYGAFIVIWPGNEIPGLFSYDYEWEGCELNNIQFPTTKTTGKGPMKEIWLNFVVSAVVVVVNSEYSLPSIFPSLSLVLVCDCNFKTNNDGKGYRRVLTSPEFSGPTHRSGVTFEEDHVVTFLQRDVSFLCEENSITQASFHVYPRHENTDTGPPHLFPKDYFNRVRDEGKRIKVKKCGIRIL
;
A
#
# COMPACT_ATOMS: atom_id res chain seq x y z
N MET A 1 34.92 3.41 7.47
CA MET A 1 36.10 3.16 6.62
C MET A 1 35.94 3.75 5.21
N HIS A 2 34.76 3.66 4.58
CA HIS A 2 34.53 4.24 3.23
C HIS A 2 34.58 5.78 3.18
N ASP A 3 34.03 6.49 4.16
CA ASP A 3 33.97 7.96 4.11
C ASP A 3 35.35 8.61 4.32
N LEU A 4 36.15 8.09 5.25
CA LEU A 4 37.53 8.56 5.49
C LEU A 4 38.45 8.36 4.28
N LEU A 5 38.36 7.21 3.58
CA LEU A 5 39.11 6.99 2.35
C LEU A 5 38.66 7.92 1.22
N GLN A 6 37.36 8.22 1.16
CA GLN A 6 36.81 9.18 0.22
C GLN A 6 37.30 10.60 0.52
N GLU A 7 37.31 11.01 1.79
CA GLU A 7 37.81 12.31 2.24
C GLU A 7 39.31 12.45 2.02
N MET A 8 40.11 11.43 2.34
CA MET A 8 41.54 11.39 2.04
C MET A 8 41.79 11.51 0.53
N GLY A 9 41.02 10.79 -0.29
CA GLY A 9 41.08 10.90 -1.74
C GLY A 9 40.77 12.32 -2.24
N ARG A 10 39.79 13.00 -1.64
CA ARG A 10 39.46 14.40 -1.95
C ARG A 10 40.54 15.38 -1.50
N ALA A 11 41.18 15.13 -0.36
CA ALA A 11 42.24 15.98 0.18
C ALA A 11 43.50 15.93 -0.69
N ILE A 12 43.88 14.76 -1.21
CA ILE A 12 45.03 14.60 -2.11
C ILE A 12 44.85 15.43 -3.39
N ASP A 13 43.66 15.37 -4.02
CA ASP A 13 43.39 16.15 -5.24
C ASP A 13 43.33 17.67 -4.97
N ARG A 14 42.89 18.11 -3.78
CA ARG A 14 42.87 19.53 -3.40
C ARG A 14 44.25 20.15 -3.24
N GLY A 15 45.29 19.34 -3.02
CA GLY A 15 46.68 19.82 -2.92
C GLY A 15 47.29 20.27 -4.24
N ILE A 16 46.61 20.05 -5.38
CA ILE A 16 47.06 20.48 -6.71
C ILE A 16 46.36 21.81 -7.05
N GLU A 17 47.14 22.87 -7.24
CA GLU A 17 46.60 24.23 -7.46
C GLU A 17 45.74 24.33 -8.71
N GLU A 18 46.23 23.82 -9.86
CA GLU A 18 45.51 23.87 -11.13
C GLU A 18 44.44 22.76 -11.24
N PRO A 19 43.14 23.10 -11.35
CA PRO A 19 42.08 22.10 -11.44
C PRO A 19 42.27 21.12 -12.60
N GLY A 20 42.69 21.59 -13.78
CA GLY A 20 42.88 20.75 -14.98
C GLY A 20 43.97 19.68 -14.86
N LYS A 21 44.84 19.76 -13.84
CA LYS A 21 45.91 18.78 -13.54
C LYS A 21 45.55 17.80 -12.41
N ARG A 22 44.36 17.92 -11.83
CA ARG A 22 43.87 16.99 -10.79
C ARG A 22 43.46 15.66 -11.39
N LYS A 23 43.54 14.58 -10.61
CA LYS A 23 43.04 13.28 -11.06
C LYS A 23 41.53 13.21 -11.00
N ARG A 24 40.91 13.88 -10.03
CA ARG A 24 39.46 13.85 -9.82
C ARG A 24 38.90 15.23 -9.52
N LEU A 25 37.85 15.60 -10.25
CA LEU A 25 37.13 16.87 -10.09
C LEU A 25 35.80 16.60 -9.36
N TRP A 26 35.79 16.83 -8.05
CA TRP A 26 34.60 16.62 -7.19
C TRP A 26 33.86 17.92 -6.82
N ASN A 27 34.56 19.05 -6.90
CA ASN A 27 33.98 20.35 -6.64
C ASN A 27 33.33 20.85 -7.94
N ALA A 28 32.07 21.27 -7.86
CA ALA A 28 31.31 21.72 -9.01
C ALA A 28 31.93 22.95 -9.69
N GLY A 29 32.53 23.87 -8.93
CA GLY A 29 33.23 25.04 -9.46
C GLY A 29 34.50 24.68 -10.23
N ASP A 30 35.31 23.77 -9.70
CA ASP A 30 36.53 23.28 -10.38
C ASP A 30 36.18 22.54 -11.68
N ALA A 31 35.18 21.65 -11.62
CA ALA A 31 34.69 20.93 -12.80
C ALA A 31 34.12 21.91 -13.85
N TYR A 32 33.36 22.92 -13.42
CA TYR A 32 32.85 23.98 -14.30
C TYR A 32 33.99 24.75 -14.98
N GLN A 33 35.00 25.21 -14.23
CA GLN A 33 36.13 25.94 -14.81
C GLN A 33 36.88 25.11 -15.84
N VAL A 34 37.14 23.83 -15.55
CA VAL A 34 37.86 22.92 -16.46
C VAL A 34 37.08 22.68 -17.75
N LEU A 35 35.78 22.45 -17.65
CA LEU A 35 34.92 22.18 -18.80
C LEU A 35 34.63 23.44 -19.63
N HIS A 36 34.41 24.59 -18.98
CA HIS A 36 34.09 25.85 -19.64
C HIS A 36 35.29 26.41 -20.41
N ASN A 37 36.47 26.34 -19.81
CA ASN A 37 37.71 26.88 -20.40
C ASN A 37 38.49 25.84 -21.22
N ASN A 38 38.00 24.60 -21.33
CA ASN A 38 38.67 23.47 -22.00
C ASN A 38 40.12 23.22 -21.50
N THR A 39 40.37 23.40 -20.20
CA THR A 39 41.72 23.25 -19.59
C THR A 39 42.01 21.84 -19.07
N GLY A 40 41.12 20.89 -19.32
CA GLY A 40 41.29 19.50 -18.89
C GLY A 40 42.48 18.85 -19.57
N THR A 41 43.24 18.06 -18.81
CA THR A 41 44.43 17.35 -19.32
C THR A 41 44.29 15.84 -19.17
N SER A 42 45.26 15.08 -19.68
CA SER A 42 45.30 13.62 -19.57
C SER A 42 45.45 13.13 -18.12
N THR A 43 45.70 14.00 -17.14
CA THR A 43 45.70 13.61 -15.73
C THR A 43 44.30 13.39 -15.18
N VAL A 44 43.28 14.02 -15.80
CA VAL A 44 41.90 13.97 -15.31
C VAL A 44 41.30 12.60 -15.61
N GLU A 45 41.06 11.81 -14.57
CA GLU A 45 40.49 10.47 -14.64
C GLU A 45 39.01 10.44 -14.25
N ALA A 46 38.52 11.44 -13.50
CA ALA A 46 37.12 11.49 -13.09
C ALA A 46 36.57 12.93 -12.95
N ILE A 47 35.33 13.13 -13.39
CA ILE A 47 34.60 14.39 -13.27
C ILE A 47 33.22 14.12 -12.67
N PHE A 48 32.92 14.83 -11.57
CA PHE A 48 31.63 14.83 -10.91
C PHE A 48 31.12 16.27 -10.83
N LEU A 49 30.13 16.57 -11.65
CA LEU A 49 29.53 17.90 -11.76
C LEU A 49 28.11 17.87 -11.24
N ASP A 50 27.90 18.53 -10.10
CA ASP A 50 26.56 18.87 -9.62
C ASP A 50 26.08 20.11 -10.39
N VAL A 51 25.25 19.88 -11.41
CA VAL A 51 24.79 20.95 -12.32
C VAL A 51 23.92 21.97 -11.59
N SER A 52 23.29 21.62 -10.47
CA SER A 52 22.46 22.60 -9.74
C SER A 52 23.29 23.71 -9.09
N LYS A 53 24.57 23.44 -8.81
CA LYS A 53 25.51 24.34 -8.13
C LYS A 53 26.30 25.28 -9.05
N ILE A 54 26.06 25.22 -10.37
CA ILE A 54 26.79 26.02 -11.37
C ILE A 54 25.83 26.88 -12.19
N PRO A 55 26.32 27.96 -12.83
CA PRO A 55 25.59 28.62 -13.90
C PRO A 55 25.49 27.72 -15.14
N GLU A 56 24.78 28.18 -16.16
CA GLU A 56 24.73 27.50 -17.45
C GLU A 56 26.13 27.36 -18.06
N ILE A 57 26.39 26.22 -18.68
CA ILE A 57 27.66 25.90 -19.34
C ILE A 57 27.41 25.48 -20.79
N GLN A 58 28.14 26.11 -21.70
CA GLN A 58 28.20 25.68 -23.10
C GLN A 58 29.48 24.89 -23.32
N LEU A 59 29.36 23.61 -23.64
CA LEU A 59 30.50 22.77 -23.98
C LEU A 59 30.85 22.95 -25.46
N SER A 60 32.14 23.09 -25.72
CA SER A 60 32.67 23.13 -27.08
C SER A 60 32.72 21.72 -27.67
N THR A 61 32.82 21.63 -29.00
CA THR A 61 32.99 20.35 -29.73
C THR A 61 34.26 19.60 -29.32
N ALA A 62 35.24 20.30 -28.76
CA ALA A 62 36.56 19.80 -28.37
C ALA A 62 36.74 19.62 -26.86
N THR A 63 35.70 19.82 -26.04
CA THR A 63 35.83 19.87 -24.57
C THR A 63 36.53 18.65 -23.97
N PHE A 64 36.29 17.46 -24.49
CA PHE A 64 36.90 16.22 -23.96
C PHE A 64 38.18 15.79 -24.68
N ASN A 65 38.65 16.56 -25.68
CA ASN A 65 39.73 16.12 -26.57
C ASN A 65 41.05 15.86 -25.82
N ASN A 66 41.37 16.59 -24.76
CA ASN A 66 42.64 16.45 -24.04
C ASN A 66 42.56 15.50 -22.82
N MET A 67 41.36 15.01 -22.49
CA MET A 67 41.10 14.19 -21.30
C MET A 67 41.02 12.70 -21.64
N HIS A 68 42.03 12.18 -22.34
CA HIS A 68 42.02 10.82 -22.88
C HIS A 68 41.93 9.70 -21.83
N ASN A 69 42.38 9.97 -20.59
CA ASN A 69 42.35 9.00 -19.48
C ASN A 69 41.08 9.10 -18.62
N LEU A 70 40.07 9.88 -19.04
CA LEU A 70 38.84 10.05 -18.30
C LEU A 70 38.06 8.74 -18.27
N LYS A 71 37.85 8.20 -17.07
CA LYS A 71 37.15 6.93 -16.82
C LYS A 71 35.73 7.14 -16.30
N LEU A 72 35.51 8.21 -15.52
CA LEU A 72 34.22 8.49 -14.87
C LEU A 72 33.75 9.90 -15.22
N LEU A 73 32.56 10.01 -15.81
CA LEU A 73 31.91 11.30 -16.06
C LEU A 73 30.50 11.27 -15.47
N LYS A 74 30.22 12.14 -14.50
CA LYS A 74 28.92 12.21 -13.82
C LYS A 74 28.40 13.65 -13.76
N PHE A 75 27.38 13.97 -14.54
CA PHE A 75 26.61 15.23 -14.47
C PHE A 75 25.23 14.95 -13.86
N TYR A 76 24.96 15.53 -12.68
CA TYR A 76 23.80 15.21 -11.84
C TYR A 76 23.24 16.46 -11.13
N GLY A 77 22.06 16.36 -10.50
CA GLY A 77 21.44 17.46 -9.75
C GLY A 77 21.08 17.09 -8.30
N THR A 78 20.76 18.10 -7.49
CA THR A 78 20.60 18.03 -6.01
C THR A 78 19.47 17.13 -5.48
N GLN A 79 18.56 16.63 -6.31
CA GLN A 79 17.45 15.76 -5.88
C GLN A 79 17.66 14.25 -6.16
N GLU A 80 18.90 13.79 -6.36
CA GLU A 80 19.13 12.34 -6.47
C GLU A 80 19.13 11.65 -5.11
N VAL A 81 18.03 10.96 -4.79
CA VAL A 81 18.12 9.71 -4.03
C VAL A 81 18.98 8.78 -4.88
N GLN A 82 20.15 8.35 -4.37
CA GLN A 82 20.95 7.36 -5.06
C GLN A 82 20.08 6.14 -5.37
N VAL A 83 19.90 5.85 -6.66
CA VAL A 83 19.34 4.57 -7.10
C VAL A 83 20.47 3.54 -6.90
N ASP A 84 20.66 3.14 -5.65
CA ASP A 84 21.58 2.06 -5.30
C ASP A 84 20.93 0.73 -5.66
N TRP A 85 21.25 0.25 -6.86
CA TRP A 85 20.76 -1.00 -7.41
C TRP A 85 21.15 -2.23 -6.58
N LYS A 86 22.04 -2.11 -5.58
CA LYS A 86 22.37 -3.18 -4.62
C LYS A 86 21.43 -3.23 -3.42
N ARG A 87 20.70 -2.14 -3.12
CA ARG A 87 19.76 -2.09 -1.99
C ARG A 87 18.35 -2.61 -2.31
N GLN A 88 18.05 -2.97 -3.56
CA GLN A 88 16.71 -3.44 -3.89
C GLN A 88 16.40 -4.88 -3.49
N ARG A 89 17.38 -5.74 -3.16
CA ARG A 89 17.10 -7.07 -2.58
C ARG A 89 18.20 -7.57 -1.63
N ARG A 90 18.09 -7.17 -0.37
CA ARG A 90 18.28 -8.04 0.81
C ARG A 90 17.86 -7.25 2.03
N TRP A 91 16.64 -7.49 2.51
CA TRP A 91 16.37 -7.18 3.92
C TRP A 91 17.36 -7.99 4.76
N SER A 92 18.14 -7.33 5.62
CA SER A 92 19.01 -7.97 6.61
C SER A 92 18.21 -8.94 7.48
N VAL A 93 18.86 -9.90 8.15
CA VAL A 93 18.16 -10.83 9.06
C VAL A 93 17.41 -10.06 10.15
N GLU A 94 17.94 -8.91 10.55
CA GLU A 94 17.33 -7.96 11.48
C GLU A 94 16.18 -7.18 10.83
N GLU A 95 16.26 -6.76 9.56
CA GLU A 95 15.17 -6.13 8.81
C GLU A 95 14.03 -7.12 8.51
N LYS A 96 14.35 -8.40 8.27
CA LYS A 96 13.37 -9.50 8.16
C LYS A 96 12.73 -9.85 9.50
N GLN A 97 13.46 -9.70 10.62
CA GLN A 97 12.92 -9.84 11.98
C GLN A 97 12.11 -8.60 12.44
N LEU A 98 12.47 -7.40 11.96
CA LEU A 98 11.71 -6.16 12.18
C LEU A 98 10.42 -6.15 11.37
N MET A 99 10.45 -6.58 10.11
CA MET A 99 9.26 -6.72 9.24
C MET A 99 8.29 -7.80 9.72
N SER A 100 8.78 -8.84 10.41
CA SER A 100 7.94 -9.84 11.07
C SER A 100 7.37 -9.38 12.42
N SER A 101 7.86 -8.25 12.94
CA SER A 101 7.45 -7.69 14.24
C SER A 101 6.64 -6.39 14.12
N PHE A 102 6.74 -5.63 13.02
CA PHE A 102 5.91 -4.45 12.72
C PHE A 102 5.94 -4.17 11.19
N PRO A 103 4.86 -4.37 10.41
CA PRO A 103 5.00 -4.48 8.96
C PRO A 103 5.17 -3.18 8.14
N TRP A 104 5.53 -2.01 8.71
CA TRP A 104 5.44 -0.75 7.95
C TRP A 104 6.46 0.34 8.34
N LEU A 105 7.43 0.55 7.42
CA LEU A 105 8.37 1.67 7.23
C LEU A 105 9.65 1.75 8.11
N PRO A 106 10.77 2.18 7.48
CA PRO A 106 11.73 3.08 8.10
C PRO A 106 11.65 4.51 7.49
N GLY A 107 11.45 5.51 8.35
CA GLY A 107 12.13 6.81 8.19
C GLY A 107 11.34 8.09 7.86
N ILE A 108 10.29 8.47 8.62
CA ILE A 108 9.97 9.89 8.94
C ILE A 108 9.31 9.94 10.33
N LYS A 109 10.10 10.19 11.39
CA LYS A 109 9.66 10.13 12.80
C LYS A 109 8.83 11.32 13.30
N ALA A 110 8.54 12.33 12.48
CA ALA A 110 7.76 13.50 12.91
C ALA A 110 6.35 13.60 12.27
N VAL A 111 6.06 12.76 11.27
CA VAL A 111 4.74 12.68 10.63
C VAL A 111 3.99 11.40 11.04
N GLN A 112 4.73 10.40 11.57
CA GLN A 112 4.18 9.12 12.03
C GLN A 112 3.33 9.20 13.30
N SER A 113 3.58 10.09 14.26
CA SER A 113 2.69 10.21 15.43
C SER A 113 1.35 10.84 15.09
N TYR A 114 1.29 11.59 13.99
CA TYR A 114 0.09 12.30 13.56
C TYR A 114 -0.79 11.46 12.63
N LEU A 115 -0.19 10.55 11.85
CA LEU A 115 -0.90 9.67 10.92
C LEU A 115 -1.07 8.22 11.44
N ALA A 116 -0.58 7.91 12.64
CA ALA A 116 -0.76 6.60 13.28
C ALA A 116 -2.16 6.37 13.87
N ASN A 117 -3.04 7.39 13.88
CA ASN A 117 -4.35 7.30 14.51
C ASN A 117 -5.53 7.00 13.56
N SER A 118 -5.38 6.99 12.23
CA SER A 118 -6.52 6.66 11.34
C SER A 118 -6.55 5.18 10.91
N ARG A 119 -7.59 4.44 11.33
CA ARG A 119 -7.80 2.98 11.20
C ARG A 119 -8.40 2.50 9.87
N ILE A 120 -8.22 3.22 8.76
CA ILE A 120 -8.65 2.79 7.41
C ILE A 120 -7.51 2.09 6.63
N TRP A 121 -6.54 1.56 7.37
CA TRP A 121 -5.23 1.24 6.83
C TRP A 121 -5.17 0.03 5.89
N GLY A 122 -6.18 -0.85 5.87
CA GLY A 122 -6.25 -1.99 4.96
C GLY A 122 -6.56 -1.59 3.50
N CYS A 123 -7.65 -0.88 3.26
CA CYS A 123 -8.10 -0.50 1.92
C CYS A 123 -7.27 0.63 1.31
N LEU A 124 -6.81 1.59 2.12
CA LEU A 124 -5.97 2.69 1.65
C LEU A 124 -4.53 2.26 1.39
N LYS A 125 -3.95 1.28 2.11
CA LYS A 125 -2.68 0.71 1.69
C LYS A 125 -2.78 -0.10 0.42
N LEU A 126 -3.94 -0.65 0.07
CA LEU A 126 -4.05 -1.37 -1.19
C LEU A 126 -4.00 -0.43 -2.38
N LEU A 127 -4.73 0.68 -2.29
CA LEU A 127 -4.65 1.74 -3.29
C LEU A 127 -3.35 2.52 -3.19
N ASP A 128 -2.76 2.74 -2.02
CA ASP A 128 -1.54 3.55 -1.82
C ASP A 128 -0.25 2.74 -1.95
N VAL A 129 -0.22 1.43 -1.68
CA VAL A 129 0.89 0.54 -2.05
C VAL A 129 0.82 0.27 -3.55
N CYS A 130 -0.36 0.03 -4.13
CA CYS A 130 -0.46 -0.03 -5.59
C CYS A 130 -0.10 1.32 -6.21
N ARG A 131 -0.55 2.45 -5.63
CA ARG A 131 -0.20 3.80 -6.11
C ARG A 131 1.24 4.19 -5.81
N ARG A 132 1.91 3.72 -4.76
CA ARG A 132 3.36 3.94 -4.52
C ARG A 132 4.24 3.02 -5.35
N VAL A 133 3.77 1.82 -5.67
CA VAL A 133 4.40 0.92 -6.64
C VAL A 133 4.22 1.44 -8.07
N CYS A 134 3.16 2.21 -8.36
CA CYS A 134 2.89 2.80 -9.68
C CYS A 134 3.27 4.28 -9.83
N ASN A 135 3.34 5.05 -8.75
CA ASN A 135 3.78 6.44 -8.69
C ASN A 135 5.00 6.55 -7.77
N TYR A 136 6.17 6.54 -8.39
CA TYR A 136 7.05 7.66 -8.12
C TYR A 136 6.40 8.88 -8.78
N ASP A 137 5.91 9.81 -7.95
CA ASP A 137 5.39 11.11 -8.37
C ASP A 137 6.56 11.86 -9.00
N ASP A 138 6.69 11.81 -10.34
CA ASP A 138 7.56 12.71 -11.11
C ASP A 138 6.86 14.07 -11.25
N LYS A 139 6.45 14.64 -10.12
CA LYS A 139 6.01 16.03 -10.08
C LYS A 139 7.24 16.91 -10.25
N VAL A 140 7.29 17.53 -11.44
CA VAL A 140 8.15 18.65 -11.82
C VAL A 140 9.63 18.28 -11.98
N PHE A 141 9.99 17.76 -13.15
CA PHE A 141 11.39 17.79 -13.63
C PHE A 141 11.48 18.57 -14.93
N ASP A 142 11.18 19.87 -14.81
CA ASP A 142 11.50 20.93 -15.78
C ASP A 142 12.58 21.87 -15.21
N GLU A 143 13.39 21.39 -14.24
CA GLU A 143 14.62 22.11 -13.87
C GLU A 143 15.62 22.02 -15.03
N TYR A 144 15.52 23.01 -15.91
CA TYR A 144 16.41 23.45 -16.98
C TYR A 144 17.75 22.68 -17.08
N CYS A 145 17.96 21.98 -18.20
CA CYS A 145 19.28 21.49 -18.59
C CYS A 145 20.27 22.65 -18.67
N LYS A 146 21.10 22.84 -17.64
CA LYS A 146 22.14 23.88 -17.60
C LYS A 146 23.36 23.59 -18.49
N VAL A 147 23.43 22.42 -19.12
CA VAL A 147 24.56 22.00 -19.96
C VAL A 147 24.11 21.95 -21.41
N TYR A 148 24.66 22.86 -22.23
CA TYR A 148 24.34 22.97 -23.65
C TYR A 148 25.54 22.58 -24.51
N VAL A 149 25.27 21.98 -25.67
CA VAL A 149 26.31 21.57 -26.62
C VAL A 149 25.90 21.99 -28.04
N PRO A 150 25.90 23.29 -28.37
CA PRO A 150 25.33 23.82 -29.61
C PRO A 150 26.02 23.29 -30.88
N GLY A 151 27.34 23.04 -30.82
CA GLY A 151 28.10 22.45 -31.93
C GLY A 151 28.10 20.91 -31.98
N GLY A 152 27.42 20.24 -31.04
CA GLY A 152 27.59 18.81 -30.80
C GLY A 152 28.94 18.49 -30.14
N LEU A 153 29.18 17.20 -29.89
CA LEU A 153 30.48 16.69 -29.43
C LEU A 153 31.14 15.91 -30.57
N LYS A 154 32.45 16.11 -30.78
CA LYS A 154 33.20 15.36 -31.78
C LYS A 154 33.36 13.90 -31.36
N SER A 155 33.80 13.67 -30.12
CA SER A 155 33.91 12.35 -29.49
C SER A 155 33.82 12.48 -27.96
N LEU A 156 33.71 11.34 -27.27
CA LEU A 156 33.91 11.20 -25.83
C LEU A 156 35.21 10.41 -25.57
N PRO A 157 35.80 10.47 -24.36
CA PRO A 157 37.03 9.74 -24.06
C PRO A 157 36.84 8.21 -24.14
N GLU A 158 37.73 7.53 -24.86
CA GLU A 158 37.66 6.08 -25.13
C GLU A 158 37.87 5.21 -23.87
N GLU A 159 38.53 5.75 -22.84
CA GLU A 159 38.75 5.06 -21.55
C GLU A 159 37.53 5.16 -20.60
N LEU A 160 36.43 5.79 -21.02
CA LEU A 160 35.23 5.92 -20.20
C LEU A 160 34.65 4.55 -19.83
N ARG A 161 34.46 4.35 -18.53
CA ARG A 161 33.84 3.16 -17.92
C ARG A 161 32.48 3.48 -17.32
N TYR A 162 32.27 4.71 -16.89
CA TYR A 162 31.02 5.18 -16.30
C TYR A 162 30.65 6.53 -16.91
N LEU A 163 29.49 6.57 -17.55
CA LEU A 163 28.89 7.80 -18.05
C LEU A 163 27.53 7.99 -17.40
N TYR A 164 27.38 9.04 -16.61
CA TYR A 164 26.11 9.50 -16.09
C TYR A 164 25.90 10.95 -16.51
N TRP A 165 24.85 11.23 -17.27
CA TRP A 165 24.54 12.57 -17.74
C TRP A 165 23.03 12.76 -17.78
N LYS A 166 22.47 13.23 -16.66
CA LYS A 166 21.05 13.59 -16.59
C LYS A 166 20.77 14.76 -17.53
N GLY A 167 19.71 14.66 -18.32
CA GLY A 167 19.34 15.71 -19.25
C GLY A 167 20.28 15.81 -20.47
N TYR A 168 20.90 14.70 -20.88
CA TYR A 168 21.84 14.70 -22.00
C TYR A 168 21.23 15.38 -23.25
N PRO A 169 21.86 16.45 -23.79
CA PRO A 169 21.20 17.37 -24.71
C PRO A 169 21.24 16.91 -26.17
N LEU A 170 22.07 15.93 -26.53
CA LEU A 170 22.22 15.47 -27.92
C LEU A 170 21.23 14.35 -28.25
N LYS A 171 20.88 14.25 -29.53
CA LYS A 171 19.95 13.25 -30.06
C LYS A 171 20.55 11.84 -30.15
N SER A 172 21.87 11.74 -30.11
CA SER A 172 22.66 10.50 -30.13
C SER A 172 24.00 10.73 -29.43
N LEU A 173 24.72 9.65 -29.10
CA LEU A 173 26.14 9.77 -28.75
C LEU A 173 26.97 10.19 -29.99
N PRO A 174 28.18 10.74 -29.79
CA PRO A 174 29.05 11.15 -30.89
C PRO A 174 29.43 9.98 -31.79
N SER A 175 29.35 10.16 -33.11
CA SER A 175 29.58 9.06 -34.06
C SER A 175 31.02 8.54 -34.09
N GLN A 176 31.99 9.33 -33.61
CA GLN A 176 33.41 8.93 -33.53
C GLN A 176 33.75 8.19 -32.22
N TYR A 177 32.81 8.12 -31.26
CA TYR A 177 33.05 7.50 -29.97
C TYR A 177 32.82 5.99 -30.03
N SER A 178 33.78 5.21 -29.54
CA SER A 178 33.69 3.75 -29.46
C SER A 178 33.59 3.28 -27.99
N PRO A 179 32.39 2.96 -27.47
CA PRO A 179 32.13 2.66 -26.05
C PRO A 179 32.64 1.28 -25.56
N LYS A 180 33.79 0.79 -26.03
CA LYS A 180 34.30 -0.57 -25.72
C LYS A 180 34.57 -0.79 -24.23
N ASN A 181 35.02 0.24 -23.52
CA ASN A 181 35.36 0.19 -22.11
C ASN A 181 34.18 0.52 -21.18
N LEU A 182 33.03 0.90 -21.75
CA LEU A 182 31.89 1.39 -20.99
C LEU A 182 31.23 0.24 -20.23
N VAL A 183 31.12 0.40 -18.91
CA VAL A 183 30.49 -0.58 -17.99
C VAL A 183 29.08 -0.13 -17.63
N GLU A 184 28.90 1.18 -17.41
CA GLU A 184 27.60 1.75 -17.10
C GLU A 184 27.32 3.03 -17.91
N LEU A 185 26.12 3.09 -18.48
CA LEU A 185 25.62 4.23 -19.24
C LEU A 185 24.27 4.68 -18.70
N HIS A 186 24.23 5.90 -18.16
CA HIS A 186 23.04 6.51 -17.57
C HIS A 186 22.79 7.88 -18.21
N LEU A 187 21.80 7.99 -19.09
CA LEU A 187 21.35 9.23 -19.71
C LEU A 187 19.86 9.48 -19.42
N PRO A 188 19.44 9.57 -18.14
CA PRO A 188 18.03 9.79 -17.82
C PRO A 188 17.59 11.20 -18.21
N HIS A 189 16.31 11.37 -18.57
CA HIS A 189 15.71 12.60 -19.07
C HIS A 189 16.41 13.17 -20.31
N SER A 190 17.02 12.32 -21.14
CA SER A 190 17.80 12.77 -22.28
C SER A 190 16.94 13.14 -23.49
N GLN A 191 17.55 13.91 -24.40
CA GLN A 191 17.00 14.24 -25.72
C GLN A 191 17.31 13.16 -26.77
N VAL A 192 17.80 11.99 -26.34
CA VAL A 192 18.22 10.91 -27.23
C VAL A 192 17.02 10.37 -27.98
N LYS A 193 17.15 10.34 -29.32
CA LYS A 193 16.22 9.67 -30.24
C LYS A 193 16.71 8.29 -30.61
N GLN A 194 18.00 8.19 -30.86
CA GLN A 194 18.71 6.96 -31.20
C GLN A 194 20.10 7.06 -30.56
N LEU A 195 20.48 6.07 -29.74
CA LEU A 195 21.71 6.17 -28.97
C LEU A 195 22.97 6.07 -29.86
N TRP A 196 22.95 5.12 -30.81
CA TRP A 196 23.99 4.90 -31.83
C TRP A 196 23.38 4.27 -33.10
N ASN A 197 24.05 4.48 -34.24
CA ASN A 197 23.57 4.05 -35.57
C ASN A 197 24.10 2.70 -36.03
N ASN A 198 25.28 2.30 -35.53
CA ASN A 198 25.95 1.06 -35.91
C ASN A 198 26.03 0.13 -34.70
N VAL A 199 26.09 -1.19 -34.96
CA VAL A 199 26.38 -2.21 -33.96
C VAL A 199 27.66 -1.82 -33.21
N GLN A 200 27.55 -1.67 -31.90
CA GLN A 200 28.69 -1.33 -31.05
C GLN A 200 29.25 -2.60 -30.41
N ASN A 201 30.56 -2.62 -30.17
CA ASN A 201 31.16 -3.61 -29.29
C ASN A 201 31.05 -3.09 -27.84
N LEU A 202 30.16 -3.69 -27.06
CA LEU A 202 29.79 -3.29 -25.72
C LEU A 202 30.05 -4.43 -24.72
N GLY A 203 31.13 -5.18 -24.93
CA GLY A 203 31.44 -6.38 -24.14
C GLY A 203 31.52 -6.15 -22.63
N ASN A 204 31.77 -4.92 -22.17
CA ASN A 204 31.85 -4.57 -20.75
C ASN A 204 30.56 -3.98 -20.18
N LEU A 205 29.57 -3.63 -21.01
CA LEU A 205 28.38 -2.90 -20.59
C LEU A 205 27.48 -3.82 -19.75
N LYS A 206 27.24 -3.41 -18.51
CA LYS A 206 26.38 -4.11 -17.54
C LYS A 206 25.08 -3.38 -17.28
N HIS A 207 25.10 -2.04 -17.23
CA HIS A 207 23.94 -1.24 -16.85
C HIS A 207 23.64 -0.16 -17.90
N LEU A 208 22.38 -0.11 -18.33
CA LEU A 208 21.87 0.94 -19.22
C LEU A 208 20.65 1.61 -18.58
N ASN A 209 20.68 2.94 -18.48
CA ASN A 209 19.54 3.73 -18.04
C ASN A 209 19.29 4.90 -19.01
N LEU A 210 18.17 4.86 -19.72
CA LEU A 210 17.68 5.94 -20.58
C LEU A 210 16.32 6.44 -20.10
N SER A 211 15.98 6.27 -18.81
CA SER A 211 14.65 6.60 -18.30
C SER A 211 14.24 8.03 -18.62
N HIS A 212 12.95 8.26 -18.87
CA HIS A 212 12.35 9.54 -19.22
C HIS A 212 12.95 10.20 -20.48
N SER A 213 13.62 9.42 -21.35
CA SER A 213 14.03 9.89 -22.68
C SER A 213 12.82 9.86 -23.62
N GLN A 214 11.95 10.86 -23.51
CA GLN A 214 10.65 10.90 -24.19
C GLN A 214 10.76 10.87 -25.72
N HIS A 215 11.91 11.22 -26.29
CA HIS A 215 12.16 11.21 -27.73
C HIS A 215 12.70 9.86 -28.26
N LEU A 216 13.00 8.90 -27.38
CA LEU A 216 13.49 7.58 -27.75
C LEU A 216 12.37 6.76 -28.39
N THR A 217 12.50 6.46 -29.68
CA THR A 217 11.47 5.71 -30.44
C THR A 217 11.75 4.21 -30.50
N GLN A 218 13.02 3.81 -30.37
CA GLN A 218 13.49 2.43 -30.46
C GLN A 218 14.54 2.16 -29.39
N VAL A 219 14.58 0.93 -28.91
CA VAL A 219 15.65 0.46 -28.03
C VAL A 219 16.98 0.49 -28.82
N PRO A 220 18.09 0.95 -28.23
CA PRO A 220 19.40 0.83 -28.88
C PRO A 220 19.74 -0.63 -29.18
N ASP A 221 20.47 -0.88 -30.26
CA ASP A 221 20.98 -2.22 -30.54
C ASP A 221 21.98 -2.63 -29.44
N LEU A 222 21.61 -3.68 -28.70
CA LEU A 222 22.34 -4.25 -27.57
C LEU A 222 22.89 -5.64 -27.87
N SER A 223 22.82 -6.11 -29.13
CA SER A 223 23.34 -7.43 -29.54
C SER A 223 24.83 -7.62 -29.23
N GLY A 224 25.61 -6.54 -29.25
CA GLY A 224 27.02 -6.52 -28.84
C GLY A 224 27.29 -6.39 -27.34
N SER A 225 26.26 -6.51 -26.48
CA SER A 225 26.31 -6.32 -25.02
C SER A 225 26.01 -7.63 -24.26
N PRO A 226 26.81 -8.70 -24.40
CA PRO A 226 26.48 -10.01 -23.83
C PRO A 226 26.39 -10.00 -22.30
N ASN A 227 27.11 -9.09 -21.63
CA ASN A 227 27.17 -9.01 -20.17
C ASN A 227 26.15 -8.04 -19.55
N ILE A 228 25.12 -7.62 -20.29
CA ILE A 228 24.14 -6.66 -19.79
C ILE A 228 23.26 -7.28 -18.70
N GLU A 229 23.20 -6.63 -17.54
CA GLU A 229 22.53 -7.11 -16.34
C GLU A 229 21.25 -6.32 -16.04
N LYS A 230 21.23 -5.00 -16.31
CA LYS A 230 20.11 -4.11 -15.97
C LYS A 230 19.82 -3.08 -17.06
N ILE A 231 18.55 -2.97 -17.42
CA ILE A 231 18.05 -1.99 -18.40
C ILE A 231 16.89 -1.20 -17.78
N ASN A 232 17.01 0.13 -17.75
CA ASN A 232 15.94 1.04 -17.36
C ASN A 232 15.56 1.96 -18.53
N LEU A 233 14.35 1.79 -19.03
CA LEU A 233 13.72 2.57 -20.10
C LEU A 233 12.40 3.20 -19.62
N SER A 234 12.14 3.23 -18.30
CA SER A 234 10.91 3.77 -17.74
C SER A 234 10.67 5.21 -18.19
N GLY A 235 9.43 5.59 -18.50
CA GLY A 235 9.06 6.92 -18.95
C GLY A 235 9.48 7.26 -20.39
N CYS A 236 9.99 6.31 -21.18
CA CYS A 236 10.22 6.50 -22.61
C CYS A 236 8.88 6.41 -23.37
N THR A 237 8.11 7.50 -23.35
CA THR A 237 6.71 7.53 -23.83
C THR A 237 6.53 7.25 -25.32
N ASN A 238 7.55 7.50 -26.16
CA ASN A 238 7.54 7.21 -27.60
C ASN A 238 8.10 5.84 -27.98
N LEU A 239 8.55 5.03 -27.02
CA LEU A 239 9.04 3.67 -27.29
C LEU A 239 7.87 2.77 -27.70
N VAL A 240 7.97 2.12 -28.86
CA VAL A 240 6.85 1.34 -29.44
C VAL A 240 7.00 -0.16 -29.23
N GLU A 241 8.24 -0.67 -29.22
CA GLU A 241 8.53 -2.10 -29.12
C GLU A 241 9.85 -2.38 -28.40
N VAL A 242 9.96 -3.60 -27.87
CA VAL A 242 11.20 -4.19 -27.38
C VAL A 242 11.62 -5.27 -28.38
N PRO A 243 12.87 -5.26 -28.90
CA PRO A 243 13.33 -6.24 -29.87
C PRO A 243 13.33 -7.69 -29.36
N SER A 244 13.05 -8.67 -30.24
CA SER A 244 12.96 -10.09 -29.88
C SER A 244 14.28 -10.71 -29.42
N TYR A 245 15.44 -10.16 -29.82
CA TYR A 245 16.74 -10.66 -29.38
C TYR A 245 16.97 -10.53 -27.87
N PHE A 246 16.12 -9.80 -27.14
CA PHE A 246 16.17 -9.72 -25.68
C PHE A 246 16.14 -11.10 -25.01
N GLN A 247 15.49 -12.09 -25.63
CA GLN A 247 15.50 -13.48 -25.18
C GLN A 247 16.92 -14.07 -25.02
N ASN A 248 17.90 -13.56 -25.79
CA ASN A 248 19.29 -14.03 -25.79
C ASN A 248 20.18 -13.27 -24.79
N LEU A 249 19.65 -12.30 -24.04
CA LEU A 249 20.41 -11.55 -23.04
C LEU A 249 20.49 -12.35 -21.73
N GLU A 250 21.35 -13.37 -21.71
CA GLU A 250 21.43 -14.37 -20.63
C GLU A 250 21.70 -13.79 -19.23
N TYR A 251 22.35 -12.63 -19.12
CA TYR A 251 22.66 -12.01 -17.83
C TYR A 251 21.64 -10.96 -17.38
N LEU A 252 20.61 -10.67 -18.18
CA LEU A 252 19.63 -9.64 -17.86
C LEU A 252 18.74 -10.09 -16.70
N THR A 253 18.86 -9.39 -15.57
CA THR A 253 18.11 -9.68 -14.33
C THR A 253 17.03 -8.63 -14.06
N TYR A 254 17.15 -7.44 -14.62
CA TYR A 254 16.24 -6.32 -14.37
C TYR A 254 15.88 -5.57 -15.66
N LEU A 255 14.58 -5.41 -15.90
CA LEU A 255 14.04 -4.62 -17.02
C LEU A 255 12.89 -3.74 -16.54
N ASP A 256 13.09 -2.42 -16.62
CA ASP A 256 12.07 -1.42 -16.29
C ASP A 256 11.59 -0.68 -17.54
N LEU A 257 10.31 -0.87 -17.87
CA LEU A 257 9.59 -0.29 -19.00
C LEU A 257 8.35 0.49 -18.53
N GLN A 258 8.28 0.83 -17.25
CA GLN A 258 7.11 1.54 -16.70
C GLN A 258 6.83 2.84 -17.44
N LYS A 259 5.56 3.24 -17.53
CA LYS A 259 5.13 4.49 -18.18
C LYS A 259 5.57 4.63 -19.66
N CYS A 260 5.96 3.55 -20.34
CA CYS A 260 6.15 3.55 -21.80
C CYS A 260 4.78 3.48 -22.49
N THR A 261 4.13 4.63 -22.64
CA THR A 261 2.71 4.74 -23.03
C THR A 261 2.40 4.34 -24.47
N ASN A 262 3.40 4.18 -25.35
CA ASN A 262 3.22 3.69 -26.72
C ASN A 262 3.71 2.25 -26.92
N LEU A 263 4.23 1.59 -25.87
CA LEU A 263 4.71 0.22 -25.95
C LEU A 263 3.52 -0.74 -26.01
N LYS A 264 3.27 -1.31 -27.19
CA LYS A 264 2.08 -2.16 -27.44
C LYS A 264 2.33 -3.65 -27.29
N LYS A 265 3.56 -4.08 -27.53
CA LYS A 265 3.92 -5.51 -27.57
C LYS A 265 5.23 -5.74 -26.83
N ILE A 266 5.29 -6.87 -26.13
CA ILE A 266 6.51 -7.41 -25.56
C ILE A 266 6.66 -8.86 -26.02
N TRP A 267 7.76 -9.14 -26.72
CA TRP A 267 8.08 -10.47 -27.24
C TRP A 267 8.83 -11.29 -26.19
N GLU A 268 9.43 -12.41 -26.58
CA GLU A 268 10.17 -13.32 -25.69
C GLU A 268 11.22 -12.57 -24.85
N LEU A 269 11.16 -12.77 -23.54
CA LEU A 269 12.07 -12.19 -22.54
C LEU A 269 13.07 -13.25 -22.06
N PRO A 270 14.24 -12.83 -21.55
CA PRO A 270 15.26 -13.78 -21.09
C PRO A 270 14.84 -14.48 -19.80
N CYS A 271 15.06 -15.80 -19.73
CA CYS A 271 14.62 -16.64 -18.61
C CYS A 271 15.27 -16.28 -17.25
N ASN A 272 16.38 -15.53 -17.26
CA ASN A 272 17.09 -15.11 -16.05
C ASN A 272 16.53 -13.87 -15.35
N LEU A 273 15.47 -13.27 -15.91
CA LEU A 273 14.87 -12.04 -15.41
C LEU A 273 14.29 -12.23 -14.00
N GLU A 274 14.74 -11.41 -13.04
CA GLU A 274 14.31 -11.43 -11.64
C GLU A 274 13.22 -10.40 -11.34
N GLU A 275 13.17 -9.33 -12.13
CA GLU A 275 12.26 -8.20 -11.97
C GLU A 275 11.91 -7.59 -13.34
N LEU A 276 10.61 -7.57 -13.65
CA LEU A 276 10.04 -6.97 -14.84
C LEU A 276 8.98 -5.95 -14.45
N LYS A 277 9.16 -4.69 -14.84
CA LYS A 277 8.20 -3.62 -14.55
C LYS A 277 7.59 -3.08 -15.84
N LEU A 278 6.27 -3.25 -15.97
CA LEU A 278 5.49 -2.84 -17.14
C LEU A 278 4.31 -1.92 -16.78
N CYS A 279 4.28 -1.41 -15.55
CA CYS A 279 3.19 -0.57 -15.06
C CYS A 279 2.98 0.67 -15.93
N GLY A 280 1.73 0.94 -16.33
CA GLY A 280 1.36 2.12 -17.11
C GLY A 280 1.83 2.09 -18.56
N THR A 281 2.07 0.90 -19.13
CA THR A 281 2.36 0.72 -20.56
C THR A 281 1.07 0.54 -21.37
N ALA A 282 1.16 0.58 -22.70
CA ALA A 282 0.03 0.31 -23.60
C ALA A 282 0.00 -1.13 -24.13
N ILE A 283 0.56 -2.07 -23.38
CA ILE A 283 0.68 -3.47 -23.80
C ILE A 283 -0.71 -4.06 -23.99
N GLU A 284 -0.93 -4.66 -25.17
CA GLU A 284 -2.17 -5.32 -25.53
C GLU A 284 -2.12 -6.83 -25.24
N GLU A 285 -0.94 -7.44 -25.39
CA GLU A 285 -0.66 -8.87 -25.26
C GLU A 285 0.74 -9.12 -24.69
N ILE A 286 0.92 -10.25 -23.98
CA ILE A 286 2.19 -10.68 -23.38
C ILE A 286 2.49 -12.11 -23.85
N SER A 287 3.77 -12.42 -24.08
CA SER A 287 4.19 -13.77 -24.50
C SER A 287 3.88 -14.85 -23.43
N PRO A 288 3.41 -16.05 -23.82
CA PRO A 288 3.19 -17.17 -22.90
C PRO A 288 4.42 -17.60 -22.08
N SER A 289 5.63 -17.30 -22.54
CA SER A 289 6.87 -17.63 -21.83
C SER A 289 7.00 -16.94 -20.47
N ILE A 290 6.21 -15.88 -20.21
CA ILE A 290 6.20 -15.18 -18.91
C ILE A 290 5.93 -16.12 -17.73
N TRP A 291 5.15 -17.18 -17.95
CA TRP A 291 4.80 -18.16 -16.91
C TRP A 291 5.93 -19.14 -16.58
N SER A 292 6.91 -19.29 -17.48
CA SER A 292 8.04 -20.21 -17.35
C SER A 292 9.28 -19.58 -16.71
N HIS A 293 9.22 -18.31 -16.31
CA HIS A 293 10.36 -17.62 -15.69
C HIS A 293 10.55 -18.06 -14.23
N GLU A 294 11.62 -18.83 -13.96
CA GLU A 294 11.88 -19.40 -12.63
C GLU A 294 12.38 -18.39 -11.58
N LYS A 295 12.96 -17.28 -12.03
CA LYS A 295 13.53 -16.23 -11.17
C LYS A 295 12.63 -15.02 -10.98
N LEU A 296 11.53 -14.92 -11.73
CA LEU A 296 10.63 -13.76 -11.67
C LEU A 296 9.73 -13.85 -10.43
N HIS A 297 10.03 -13.04 -9.42
CA HIS A 297 9.23 -13.00 -8.17
C HIS A 297 8.00 -12.10 -8.27
N THR A 298 8.05 -11.04 -9.08
CA THR A 298 6.95 -10.06 -9.20
C THR A 298 6.75 -9.65 -10.65
N LEU A 299 5.50 -9.74 -11.11
CA LEU A 299 5.05 -9.24 -12.40
C LEU A 299 4.08 -8.09 -12.18
N ASN A 300 4.52 -6.87 -12.50
CA ASN A 300 3.72 -5.66 -12.34
C ASN A 300 3.24 -5.12 -13.70
N LEU A 301 1.94 -5.30 -13.94
CA LEU A 301 1.18 -4.86 -15.11
C LEU A 301 0.09 -3.84 -14.73
N ASN A 302 0.18 -3.24 -13.54
CA ASN A 302 -0.80 -2.24 -13.11
C ASN A 302 -0.93 -1.11 -14.15
N GLY A 303 -2.15 -0.67 -14.43
CA GLY A 303 -2.42 0.42 -15.35
C GLY A 303 -2.13 0.10 -16.82
N CYS A 304 -1.95 -1.16 -17.20
CA CYS A 304 -1.93 -1.58 -18.61
C CYS A 304 -3.36 -1.55 -19.18
N ARG A 305 -3.83 -0.33 -19.50
CA ARG A 305 -5.24 -0.07 -19.84
C ARG A 305 -5.74 -0.75 -21.11
N PHE A 306 -4.82 -1.23 -21.95
CA PHE A 306 -5.11 -1.88 -23.23
C PHE A 306 -4.89 -3.40 -23.20
N LEU A 307 -4.46 -3.97 -22.07
CA LEU A 307 -4.22 -5.41 -21.93
C LEU A 307 -5.56 -6.15 -21.98
N LYS A 308 -5.82 -6.87 -23.08
CA LYS A 308 -7.10 -7.55 -23.32
C LYS A 308 -7.18 -8.89 -22.61
N ASN A 309 -6.12 -9.67 -22.71
CA ASN A 309 -6.01 -11.01 -22.14
C ASN A 309 -4.57 -11.29 -21.70
N LEU A 310 -4.44 -12.18 -20.72
CA LEU A 310 -3.16 -12.81 -20.41
C LEU A 310 -3.00 -14.10 -21.22
N PRO A 311 -1.77 -14.49 -21.58
CA PRO A 311 -1.53 -15.69 -22.36
C PRO A 311 -1.85 -16.95 -21.55
N SER A 312 -2.46 -17.96 -22.19
CA SER A 312 -2.55 -19.31 -21.63
C SER A 312 -1.20 -20.03 -21.77
N SER A 313 -0.82 -20.84 -20.79
CA SER A 313 0.36 -21.71 -20.87
C SER A 313 -0.05 -23.17 -21.01
N SER A 314 0.59 -23.89 -21.93
CA SER A 314 0.51 -25.35 -22.04
C SER A 314 1.47 -26.07 -21.09
N SER A 315 2.42 -25.34 -20.46
CA SER A 315 3.45 -25.93 -19.62
C SER A 315 3.02 -26.00 -18.16
N SER A 316 3.25 -27.15 -17.51
CA SER A 316 3.10 -27.34 -16.07
C SER A 316 4.24 -26.73 -15.24
N ASN A 317 5.25 -26.14 -15.89
CA ASN A 317 6.36 -25.50 -15.19
C ASN A 317 5.87 -24.20 -14.54
N ALA A 318 5.71 -24.29 -13.23
CA ALA A 318 5.26 -23.24 -12.37
C ALA A 318 6.42 -22.27 -12.06
N GLY A 319 6.42 -21.08 -12.65
CA GLY A 319 7.30 -20.00 -12.21
C GLY A 319 7.16 -19.70 -10.71
N LYS A 320 8.23 -19.19 -10.08
CA LYS A 320 8.25 -18.80 -8.65
C LYS A 320 7.62 -17.42 -8.39
N LEU A 321 6.59 -17.07 -9.17
CA LEU A 321 5.92 -15.79 -9.05
C LEU A 321 5.23 -15.68 -7.68
N GLU A 322 5.65 -14.72 -6.87
CA GLU A 322 5.07 -14.47 -5.54
C GLU A 322 3.94 -13.44 -5.62
N SER A 323 3.97 -12.54 -6.61
CA SER A 323 2.98 -11.46 -6.75
C SER A 323 2.67 -11.13 -8.21
N LEU A 324 1.38 -11.13 -8.55
CA LEU A 324 0.83 -10.73 -9.85
C LEU A 324 -0.04 -9.48 -9.68
N LEU A 325 0.39 -8.35 -10.24
CA LEU A 325 -0.27 -7.05 -10.09
C LEU A 325 -0.86 -6.59 -11.44
N LEU A 326 -2.19 -6.55 -11.55
CA LEU A 326 -2.97 -6.22 -12.74
C LEU A 326 -4.02 -5.14 -12.48
N ASN A 327 -3.84 -4.32 -11.44
CA ASN A 327 -4.82 -3.30 -11.08
C ASN A 327 -5.02 -2.29 -12.20
N ASN A 328 -6.25 -1.81 -12.40
CA ASN A 328 -6.62 -0.82 -13.43
C ASN A 328 -6.30 -1.25 -14.88
N CYS A 329 -6.35 -2.55 -15.18
CA CYS A 329 -6.38 -3.05 -16.56
C CYS A 329 -7.82 -2.96 -17.08
N SER A 330 -8.22 -1.77 -17.52
CA SER A 330 -9.64 -1.42 -17.77
C SER A 330 -10.34 -2.25 -18.85
N VAL A 331 -9.60 -2.84 -19.80
CA VAL A 331 -10.18 -3.67 -20.88
C VAL A 331 -9.97 -5.18 -20.69
N LEU A 332 -9.35 -5.60 -19.58
CA LEU A 332 -9.10 -7.02 -19.30
C LEU A 332 -10.44 -7.74 -19.08
N GLU A 333 -10.82 -8.62 -20.01
CA GLU A 333 -12.12 -9.31 -19.95
C GLU A 333 -12.06 -10.63 -19.18
N SER A 334 -10.90 -11.30 -19.24
CA SER A 334 -10.68 -12.61 -18.64
C SER A 334 -9.21 -12.82 -18.24
N VAL A 335 -9.00 -13.78 -17.35
CA VAL A 335 -7.66 -14.28 -16.99
C VAL A 335 -7.63 -15.80 -17.19
N PRO A 336 -6.52 -16.38 -17.68
CA PRO A 336 -6.38 -17.81 -17.91
C PRO A 336 -6.19 -18.56 -16.59
N ASP A 337 -6.54 -19.85 -16.55
CA ASP A 337 -6.28 -20.74 -15.42
C ASP A 337 -4.78 -20.86 -15.07
N SER A 338 -3.93 -20.56 -16.05
CA SER A 338 -2.47 -20.56 -15.93
C SER A 338 -1.93 -19.61 -14.87
N ILE A 339 -2.68 -18.57 -14.47
CA ILE A 339 -2.30 -17.70 -13.35
C ILE A 339 -2.20 -18.47 -12.02
N TYR A 340 -2.87 -19.63 -11.93
CA TYR A 340 -2.86 -20.51 -10.77
C TYR A 340 -1.72 -21.54 -10.80
N ASN A 341 -0.96 -21.62 -11.89
CA ASN A 341 0.14 -22.58 -11.99
C ASN A 341 1.28 -22.23 -11.03
N SER A 342 1.47 -20.96 -10.66
CA SER A 342 2.53 -20.57 -9.74
C SER A 342 2.21 -20.95 -8.29
N TYR A 343 2.86 -22.00 -7.79
CA TYR A 343 2.67 -22.50 -6.42
C TYR A 343 3.16 -21.53 -5.33
N CYS A 344 4.03 -20.57 -5.69
CA CYS A 344 4.54 -19.53 -4.79
C CYS A 344 3.66 -18.28 -4.72
N LEU A 345 2.59 -18.17 -5.53
CA LEU A 345 1.80 -16.94 -5.62
C LEU A 345 1.12 -16.65 -4.28
N GLU A 346 1.52 -15.55 -3.64
CA GLU A 346 0.95 -15.09 -2.37
C GLU A 346 -0.08 -13.98 -2.55
N ALA A 347 0.03 -13.20 -3.62
CA ALA A 347 -0.84 -12.06 -3.89
C ALA A 347 -1.26 -11.97 -5.37
N LEU A 348 -2.57 -11.89 -5.60
CA LEU A 348 -3.20 -11.63 -6.90
C LEU A 348 -4.02 -10.34 -6.82
N CYS A 349 -3.61 -9.32 -7.56
CA CYS A 349 -4.28 -8.02 -7.56
C CYS A 349 -4.90 -7.71 -8.93
N LEU A 350 -6.22 -7.60 -9.00
CA LEU A 350 -7.03 -7.35 -10.19
C LEU A 350 -7.97 -6.15 -9.99
N SER A 351 -7.75 -5.32 -8.96
CA SER A 351 -8.67 -4.24 -8.61
C SER A 351 -8.81 -3.22 -9.74
N GLY A 352 -10.03 -2.75 -10.02
CA GLY A 352 -10.30 -1.77 -11.08
C GLY A 352 -10.23 -2.34 -12.51
N CYS A 353 -10.24 -3.67 -12.67
CA CYS A 353 -10.45 -4.28 -13.99
C CYS A 353 -11.94 -4.22 -14.36
N GLU A 354 -12.37 -3.07 -14.91
CA GLU A 354 -13.79 -2.76 -15.11
C GLU A 354 -14.55 -3.69 -16.08
N LYS A 355 -13.83 -4.45 -16.91
CA LYS A 355 -14.40 -5.40 -17.88
C LYS A 355 -14.26 -6.88 -17.48
N LEU A 356 -13.63 -7.18 -16.35
CA LEU A 356 -13.41 -8.55 -15.89
C LEU A 356 -14.73 -9.19 -15.45
N LYS A 357 -15.23 -10.16 -16.23
CA LYS A 357 -16.55 -10.80 -15.98
C LYS A 357 -16.50 -11.97 -15.01
N ARG A 358 -15.43 -12.77 -15.08
CA ARG A 358 -15.26 -14.00 -14.30
C ARG A 358 -13.79 -14.33 -14.08
N LEU A 359 -13.53 -15.04 -12.99
CA LEU A 359 -12.27 -15.74 -12.78
C LEU A 359 -12.40 -17.20 -13.25
N PRO A 360 -11.32 -17.81 -13.75
CA PRO A 360 -11.30 -19.23 -14.05
C PRO A 360 -11.48 -20.06 -12.76
N PRO A 361 -12.13 -21.23 -12.82
CA PRO A 361 -12.18 -22.13 -11.68
C PRO A 361 -10.77 -22.63 -11.34
N LEU A 362 -10.52 -22.85 -10.06
CA LEU A 362 -9.25 -23.37 -9.59
C LEU A 362 -9.23 -24.90 -9.72
N SER A 363 -8.27 -25.44 -10.47
CA SER A 363 -8.01 -26.88 -10.49
C SER A 363 -7.46 -27.35 -9.14
N VAL A 364 -7.95 -28.48 -8.64
CA VAL A 364 -7.53 -29.09 -7.36
C VAL A 364 -6.00 -29.22 -7.28
N GLY A 365 -5.42 -28.78 -6.16
CA GLY A 365 -3.97 -28.89 -5.91
C GLY A 365 -3.10 -27.74 -6.45
N ARG A 366 -3.71 -26.69 -7.02
CA ARG A 366 -3.00 -25.46 -7.45
C ARG A 366 -3.14 -24.34 -6.40
N LEU A 367 -2.16 -23.41 -6.35
CA LEU A 367 -2.06 -22.28 -5.40
C LEU A 367 -2.01 -22.64 -3.90
N CYS A 368 -0.91 -23.25 -3.44
CA CYS A 368 -0.75 -23.57 -2.03
C CYS A 368 -0.44 -22.36 -1.12
N CYS A 369 -0.03 -21.23 -1.69
CA CYS A 369 0.50 -20.09 -0.94
C CYS A 369 -0.36 -18.82 -1.00
N LEU A 370 -1.47 -18.81 -1.74
CA LEU A 370 -2.24 -17.58 -1.97
C LEU A 370 -2.80 -17.05 -0.65
N ARG A 371 -2.43 -15.82 -0.29
CA ARG A 371 -2.87 -15.16 0.95
C ARG A 371 -3.82 -14.01 0.68
N ARG A 372 -3.66 -13.34 -0.46
CA ARG A 372 -4.29 -12.05 -0.75
C ARG A 372 -4.89 -12.05 -2.16
N LEU A 373 -6.19 -11.77 -2.25
CA LEU A 373 -6.93 -11.67 -3.49
C LEU A 373 -7.70 -10.35 -3.55
N TYR A 374 -7.34 -9.49 -4.50
CA TYR A 374 -7.93 -8.16 -4.63
C TYR A 374 -8.66 -8.01 -5.95
N LEU A 375 -9.98 -7.80 -5.88
CA LEU A 375 -10.91 -7.71 -7.02
C LEU A 375 -11.82 -6.48 -6.91
N GLY A 376 -11.53 -5.55 -5.98
CA GLY A 376 -12.34 -4.37 -5.77
C GLY A 376 -12.43 -3.49 -7.02
N GLY A 377 -13.60 -2.97 -7.36
CA GLY A 377 -13.84 -2.13 -8.53
C GLY A 377 -13.95 -2.88 -9.85
N CYS A 378 -14.03 -4.22 -9.85
CA CYS A 378 -14.39 -5.00 -11.03
C CYS A 378 -15.91 -4.92 -11.28
N ARG A 379 -16.34 -3.83 -11.93
CA ARG A 379 -17.75 -3.41 -12.04
C ARG A 379 -18.68 -4.34 -12.84
N VAL A 380 -18.16 -5.38 -13.48
CA VAL A 380 -18.97 -6.37 -14.22
C VAL A 380 -18.71 -7.80 -13.74
N LEU A 381 -17.97 -7.97 -12.63
CA LEU A 381 -17.71 -9.28 -12.04
C LEU A 381 -18.99 -9.79 -11.37
N GLU A 382 -19.57 -10.87 -11.91
CA GLU A 382 -20.88 -11.40 -11.50
C GLU A 382 -20.76 -12.56 -10.48
N SER A 383 -19.64 -13.30 -10.50
CA SER A 383 -19.46 -14.48 -9.64
C SER A 383 -17.99 -14.74 -9.32
N ILE A 384 -17.75 -15.39 -8.17
CA ILE A 384 -16.44 -15.91 -7.76
C ILE A 384 -16.52 -17.44 -7.70
N PRO A 385 -15.56 -18.18 -8.30
CA PRO A 385 -15.55 -19.64 -8.23
C PRO A 385 -15.45 -20.18 -6.80
N ASP A 386 -16.33 -21.12 -6.44
CA ASP A 386 -16.37 -21.81 -5.13
C ASP A 386 -15.03 -22.40 -4.71
N SER A 387 -14.26 -22.88 -5.70
CA SER A 387 -12.95 -23.50 -5.53
C SER A 387 -11.90 -22.56 -4.92
N LEU A 388 -12.05 -21.23 -5.04
CA LEU A 388 -11.14 -20.27 -4.42
C LEU A 388 -11.26 -20.22 -2.90
N PHE A 389 -12.44 -20.57 -2.37
CA PHE A 389 -12.70 -20.59 -0.93
C PHE A 389 -12.31 -21.93 -0.27
N SER A 390 -11.96 -22.94 -1.06
CA SER A 390 -11.35 -24.18 -0.57
C SER A 390 -9.89 -23.99 -0.12
N LEU A 391 -9.28 -22.82 -0.39
CA LEU A 391 -7.92 -22.50 0.00
C LEU A 391 -7.86 -22.01 1.45
N SER A 392 -7.36 -22.86 2.35
CA SER A 392 -7.16 -22.52 3.77
C SER A 392 -6.09 -21.44 4.01
N THR A 393 -5.28 -21.12 2.99
CA THR A 393 -4.19 -20.15 3.09
C THR A 393 -4.59 -18.71 2.81
N VAL A 394 -5.76 -18.50 2.19
CA VAL A 394 -6.28 -17.17 1.87
C VAL A 394 -6.65 -16.45 3.16
N LYS A 395 -6.12 -15.24 3.31
CA LYS A 395 -6.22 -14.40 4.50
C LYS A 395 -7.10 -13.18 4.27
N GLU A 396 -7.03 -12.61 3.07
CA GLU A 396 -7.69 -11.35 2.72
C GLU A 396 -8.29 -11.41 1.32
N ILE A 397 -9.57 -11.04 1.22
CA ILE A 397 -10.31 -10.93 -0.04
C ILE A 397 -11.00 -9.56 -0.11
N THR A 398 -10.82 -8.84 -1.21
CA THR A 398 -11.62 -7.63 -1.51
C THR A 398 -12.41 -7.80 -2.79
N LEU A 399 -13.71 -7.58 -2.71
CA LEU A 399 -14.71 -7.66 -3.78
C LEU A 399 -15.52 -6.36 -3.87
N SER A 400 -15.09 -5.29 -3.19
CA SER A 400 -15.83 -4.04 -3.07
C SER A 400 -16.20 -3.47 -4.45
N GLY A 401 -17.43 -2.99 -4.63
CA GLY A 401 -17.86 -2.37 -5.90
C GLY A 401 -17.93 -3.34 -7.09
N THR A 402 -18.14 -4.62 -6.83
CA THR A 402 -18.44 -5.65 -7.85
C THR A 402 -19.95 -5.84 -8.01
N MET A 403 -20.36 -6.64 -9.00
CA MET A 403 -21.77 -6.93 -9.32
C MET A 403 -22.20 -8.33 -8.88
N ILE A 404 -21.50 -8.90 -7.90
CA ILE A 404 -21.81 -10.22 -7.36
C ILE A 404 -23.19 -10.22 -6.70
N GLU A 405 -23.96 -11.27 -6.94
CA GLU A 405 -25.30 -11.44 -6.33
C GLU A 405 -25.25 -12.26 -5.04
N SER A 406 -24.27 -13.17 -4.93
CA SER A 406 -24.05 -14.00 -3.74
C SER A 406 -22.57 -14.36 -3.59
N ILE A 407 -22.14 -14.59 -2.36
CA ILE A 407 -20.87 -15.25 -2.05
C ILE A 407 -21.11 -16.76 -1.98
N PRO A 408 -20.25 -17.61 -2.58
CA PRO A 408 -20.35 -19.07 -2.43
C PRO A 408 -20.37 -19.52 -0.97
N SER A 409 -21.24 -20.46 -0.64
CA SER A 409 -21.34 -21.04 0.71
C SER A 409 -20.06 -21.75 1.14
N SER A 410 -19.19 -22.13 0.18
CA SER A 410 -17.86 -22.67 0.46
C SER A 410 -16.93 -21.71 1.20
N ILE A 411 -17.26 -20.41 1.33
CA ILE A 411 -16.49 -19.44 2.13
C ILE A 411 -16.28 -19.88 3.59
N ILE A 412 -17.19 -20.66 4.15
CA ILE A 412 -17.04 -21.24 5.50
C ILE A 412 -15.78 -22.12 5.62
N ASN A 413 -15.31 -22.71 4.52
CA ASN A 413 -14.11 -23.55 4.46
C ASN A 413 -12.81 -22.73 4.38
N ALA A 414 -12.88 -21.43 4.12
CA ALA A 414 -11.73 -20.52 4.06
C ALA A 414 -11.23 -20.22 5.47
N SER A 415 -10.73 -21.25 6.16
CA SER A 415 -10.44 -21.22 7.58
C SER A 415 -9.36 -20.21 7.97
N GLY A 416 -8.50 -19.78 7.05
CA GLY A 416 -7.50 -18.73 7.27
C GLY A 416 -7.96 -17.29 6.98
N LEU A 417 -9.19 -17.11 6.48
CA LEU A 417 -9.72 -15.82 6.06
C LEU A 417 -10.01 -14.96 7.29
N TRP A 418 -9.30 -13.85 7.43
CA TRP A 418 -9.50 -12.91 8.53
C TRP A 418 -10.08 -11.57 8.06
N ARG A 419 -10.03 -11.25 6.76
CA ARG A 419 -10.59 -10.01 6.19
C ARG A 419 -11.34 -10.27 4.89
N LEU A 420 -12.59 -9.79 4.84
CA LEU A 420 -13.46 -9.79 3.67
C LEU A 420 -14.05 -8.40 3.48
N SER A 421 -13.86 -7.79 2.31
CA SER A 421 -14.53 -6.53 1.95
C SER A 421 -15.44 -6.75 0.75
N LEU A 422 -16.72 -6.45 0.94
CA LEU A 422 -17.87 -6.50 0.03
C LEU A 422 -18.47 -5.10 -0.16
N SER A 423 -17.86 -4.04 0.37
CA SER A 423 -18.34 -2.66 0.32
C SER A 423 -18.86 -2.26 -1.07
N ASN A 424 -20.04 -1.64 -1.15
CA ASN A 424 -20.68 -1.19 -2.37
C ASN A 424 -20.97 -2.29 -3.41
N CYS A 425 -21.13 -3.56 -3.00
CA CYS A 425 -21.67 -4.62 -3.87
C CYS A 425 -23.18 -4.48 -3.97
N LYS A 426 -23.65 -3.55 -4.82
CA LYS A 426 -25.06 -3.14 -4.88
C LYS A 426 -26.04 -4.24 -5.29
N LYS A 427 -25.55 -5.32 -5.91
CA LYS A 427 -26.36 -6.48 -6.30
C LYS A 427 -26.33 -7.64 -5.30
N LEU A 428 -25.48 -7.58 -4.27
CA LEU A 428 -25.32 -8.66 -3.31
C LEU A 428 -26.61 -8.80 -2.49
N GLN A 429 -27.23 -9.98 -2.54
CA GLN A 429 -28.50 -10.25 -1.85
C GLN A 429 -28.33 -11.09 -0.59
N VAL A 430 -27.33 -11.98 -0.58
CA VAL A 430 -27.14 -12.97 0.48
C VAL A 430 -25.66 -13.05 0.89
N ILE A 431 -25.41 -13.01 2.20
CA ILE A 431 -24.14 -13.40 2.80
C ILE A 431 -24.35 -14.75 3.51
N PRO A 432 -23.64 -15.82 3.09
CA PRO A 432 -23.73 -17.15 3.70
C PRO A 432 -23.01 -17.20 5.05
N GLU A 433 -23.00 -18.37 5.71
CA GLU A 433 -22.25 -18.57 6.96
C GLU A 433 -20.76 -18.29 6.75
N LEU A 434 -20.18 -17.48 7.64
CA LEU A 434 -18.81 -17.00 7.51
C LEU A 434 -17.83 -17.82 8.35
N PRO A 435 -16.55 -17.92 7.93
CA PRO A 435 -15.55 -18.66 8.68
C PRO A 435 -15.26 -18.00 10.03
N TRP A 436 -14.98 -18.82 11.05
CA TRP A 436 -14.80 -18.38 12.43
C TRP A 436 -13.61 -17.45 12.65
N GLN A 437 -12.59 -17.49 11.78
CA GLN A 437 -11.42 -16.62 11.84
C GLN A 437 -11.66 -15.22 11.26
N LEU A 438 -12.80 -14.99 10.60
CA LEU A 438 -13.10 -13.69 10.00
C LEU A 438 -13.19 -12.63 11.10
N ARG A 439 -12.36 -11.60 11.01
CA ARG A 439 -12.30 -10.49 11.96
C ARG A 439 -12.85 -9.21 11.36
N THR A 440 -12.57 -8.98 10.09
CA THR A 440 -13.01 -7.80 9.37
C THR A 440 -13.99 -8.21 8.28
N LEU A 441 -15.22 -7.73 8.38
CA LEU A 441 -16.22 -7.79 7.31
C LEU A 441 -16.69 -6.37 7.02
N HIS A 442 -16.49 -5.90 5.80
CA HIS A 442 -17.04 -4.63 5.33
C HIS A 442 -18.06 -4.89 4.24
N ALA A 443 -19.34 -4.73 4.50
CA ALA A 443 -20.45 -4.86 3.55
C ALA A 443 -21.25 -3.55 3.45
N ASP A 444 -20.65 -2.41 3.80
CA ASP A 444 -21.24 -1.09 3.68
C ASP A 444 -21.76 -0.81 2.25
N GLY A 445 -22.88 -0.12 2.10
CA GLY A 445 -23.47 0.25 0.82
C GLY A 445 -23.96 -0.92 -0.05
N CYS A 446 -24.12 -2.12 0.50
CA CYS A 446 -24.75 -3.24 -0.19
C CYS A 446 -26.28 -3.10 -0.16
N THR A 447 -26.81 -2.18 -0.95
CA THR A 447 -28.21 -1.73 -0.88
C THR A 447 -29.26 -2.83 -1.12
N SER A 448 -28.91 -3.90 -1.85
CA SER A 448 -29.81 -5.04 -2.10
C SER A 448 -29.60 -6.23 -1.16
N LEU A 449 -28.77 -6.08 -0.12
CA LEU A 449 -28.49 -7.15 0.83
C LEU A 449 -29.69 -7.38 1.74
N LYS A 450 -30.31 -8.57 1.61
CA LYS A 450 -31.53 -8.95 2.35
C LYS A 450 -31.23 -9.90 3.49
N SER A 451 -30.45 -10.95 3.20
CA SER A 451 -30.22 -12.05 4.13
C SER A 451 -28.76 -12.18 4.53
N VAL A 452 -28.52 -12.38 5.82
CA VAL A 452 -27.22 -12.75 6.40
C VAL A 452 -27.42 -14.02 7.21
N ALA A 453 -26.74 -15.10 6.85
CA ALA A 453 -26.82 -16.36 7.58
C ALA A 453 -26.05 -16.29 8.92
N SER A 454 -26.54 -16.99 9.95
CA SER A 454 -25.85 -17.04 11.24
C SER A 454 -24.59 -17.90 11.17
N SER A 455 -23.47 -17.36 11.64
CA SER A 455 -22.19 -18.08 11.74
C SER A 455 -22.04 -18.81 13.08
N LYS A 456 -23.14 -19.06 13.79
CA LYS A 456 -23.14 -19.67 15.13
C LYS A 456 -22.46 -21.04 15.17
N SER A 457 -22.70 -21.87 14.16
CA SER A 457 -22.05 -23.17 13.94
C SER A 457 -20.52 -23.03 13.94
N ALA A 458 -20.00 -22.26 12.98
CA ALA A 458 -18.58 -22.00 12.79
C ALA A 458 -17.94 -21.38 14.03
N LEU A 459 -18.63 -20.43 14.65
CA LEU A 459 -18.18 -19.85 15.90
C LEU A 459 -18.08 -20.96 16.96
N MET A 460 -19.17 -21.65 17.31
CA MET A 460 -19.24 -22.57 18.45
C MET A 460 -18.30 -23.79 18.37
N GLU A 461 -17.95 -24.25 17.17
CA GLU A 461 -17.16 -25.47 16.97
C GLU A 461 -15.69 -25.40 17.42
N GLN A 462 -15.12 -24.22 17.64
CA GLN A 462 -13.67 -24.08 17.90
C GLN A 462 -13.37 -23.41 19.26
N PRO A 463 -12.47 -23.98 20.09
CA PRO A 463 -12.03 -23.35 21.33
C PRO A 463 -11.32 -22.03 21.05
N TRP A 464 -11.51 -21.03 21.92
CA TRP A 464 -10.78 -19.76 21.81
C TRP A 464 -9.28 -20.03 21.98
N VAL A 465 -8.54 -20.01 20.88
CA VAL A 465 -7.07 -20.03 20.90
C VAL A 465 -6.63 -18.57 20.99
N PRO A 466 -6.07 -18.09 22.13
CA PRO A 466 -5.45 -16.78 22.19
C PRO A 466 -4.43 -16.69 21.07
N TYR A 467 -4.69 -15.80 20.12
CA TYR A 467 -3.82 -15.64 18.98
C TYR A 467 -2.45 -15.18 19.48
N GLN A 468 -1.42 -15.99 19.23
CA GLN A 468 -0.03 -15.64 19.50
C GLN A 468 0.44 -14.67 18.42
N ASP A 469 -0.13 -13.47 18.39
CA ASP A 469 0.57 -12.37 17.74
C ASP A 469 1.78 -12.03 18.63
N ARG A 470 2.99 -12.10 18.07
CA ARG A 470 4.20 -11.64 18.78
C ARG A 470 4.26 -10.11 18.79
N THR A 471 3.39 -9.45 18.04
CA THR A 471 3.27 -7.99 17.99
C THR A 471 2.24 -7.52 19.01
N ARG A 472 2.51 -6.40 19.69
CA ARG A 472 1.65 -5.79 20.73
C ARG A 472 0.34 -5.20 20.16
N SER A 473 -0.20 -5.78 19.08
CA SER A 473 -1.35 -5.29 18.32
C SER A 473 -2.66 -5.60 19.06
N LEU A 474 -3.52 -4.59 19.20
CA LEU A 474 -4.92 -4.73 19.61
C LEU A 474 -5.60 -5.84 18.77
N LEU A 475 -6.30 -6.78 19.42
CA LEU A 475 -7.20 -7.70 18.74
C LEU A 475 -8.46 -6.93 18.33
N GLU A 476 -8.52 -6.47 17.08
CA GLU A 476 -9.67 -5.71 16.56
C GLU A 476 -10.52 -6.59 15.64
N GLU A 477 -11.80 -6.67 15.95
CA GLU A 477 -12.84 -7.28 15.12
C GLU A 477 -13.85 -6.20 14.72
N GLU A 478 -14.18 -6.15 13.43
CA GLU A 478 -14.95 -5.08 12.81
C GLU A 478 -15.91 -5.68 11.77
N ILE A 479 -17.21 -5.52 12.01
CA ILE A 479 -18.28 -6.07 11.15
C ILE A 479 -19.22 -4.92 10.76
N ILE A 480 -19.22 -4.50 9.50
CA ILE A 480 -19.91 -3.29 9.05
C ILE A 480 -20.90 -3.60 7.94
N TYR A 481 -22.14 -3.13 8.10
CA TYR A 481 -23.26 -3.25 7.16
C TYR A 481 -23.96 -1.90 6.93
N THR A 482 -23.25 -0.78 7.07
CA THR A 482 -23.88 0.55 6.93
C THR A 482 -24.58 0.71 5.59
N ASP A 483 -25.81 1.21 5.59
CA ASP A 483 -26.61 1.46 4.38
C ASP A 483 -26.95 0.19 3.57
N CYS A 484 -27.10 -0.94 4.27
CA CYS A 484 -27.75 -2.17 3.78
C CYS A 484 -29.26 -2.13 4.09
N LEU A 485 -29.98 -1.24 3.40
CA LEU A 485 -31.35 -0.84 3.77
C LEU A 485 -32.40 -1.96 3.63
N GLU A 486 -32.12 -2.99 2.84
CA GLU A 486 -33.04 -4.10 2.59
C GLU A 486 -32.87 -5.29 3.56
N LEU A 487 -32.04 -5.18 4.60
CA LEU A 487 -31.84 -6.26 5.56
C LEU A 487 -33.17 -6.67 6.21
N ASP A 488 -33.45 -7.97 6.21
CA ASP A 488 -34.65 -8.50 6.86
C ASP A 488 -34.44 -8.67 8.39
N GLU A 489 -35.52 -8.97 9.11
CA GLU A 489 -35.47 -9.14 10.57
C GLU A 489 -34.62 -10.34 10.99
N SER A 490 -34.60 -11.40 10.18
CA SER A 490 -33.77 -12.57 10.44
C SER A 490 -32.28 -12.23 10.31
N ALA A 491 -31.90 -11.47 9.29
CA ALA A 491 -30.54 -11.00 9.07
C ALA A 491 -30.07 -10.12 10.23
N ARG A 492 -30.88 -9.14 10.67
CA ARG A 492 -30.58 -8.32 11.86
C ARG A 492 -30.37 -9.17 13.11
N SER A 493 -31.24 -10.15 13.34
CA SER A 493 -31.15 -11.09 14.46
C SER A 493 -29.87 -11.94 14.39
N ASN A 494 -29.52 -12.44 13.21
CA ASN A 494 -28.31 -13.23 12.97
C ASN A 494 -27.04 -12.39 13.18
N ILE A 495 -26.99 -11.16 12.65
CA ILE A 495 -25.88 -10.21 12.85
C ILE A 495 -25.65 -9.99 14.35
N MET A 496 -26.72 -9.73 15.11
CA MET A 496 -26.63 -9.50 16.55
C MET A 496 -26.28 -10.77 17.33
N GLY A 497 -26.80 -11.92 16.92
CA GLY A 497 -26.46 -13.22 17.51
C GLY A 497 -24.97 -13.55 17.35
N ASP A 498 -24.42 -13.34 16.15
CA ASP A 498 -23.00 -13.53 15.86
C ASP A 498 -22.13 -12.53 16.63
N ALA A 499 -22.55 -11.25 16.68
CA ALA A 499 -21.87 -10.23 17.47
C ALA A 499 -21.85 -10.58 18.97
N HIS A 500 -22.96 -11.05 19.53
CA HIS A 500 -23.02 -11.49 20.93
C HIS A 500 -22.05 -12.64 21.20
N LEU A 501 -21.97 -13.64 20.33
CA LEU A 501 -21.02 -14.74 20.48
C LEU A 501 -19.57 -14.25 20.46
N ARG A 502 -19.22 -13.31 19.56
CA ARG A 502 -17.89 -12.70 19.48
C ARG A 502 -17.53 -11.89 20.73
N ILE A 503 -18.46 -11.08 21.21
CA ILE A 503 -18.36 -10.31 22.45
C ILE A 503 -18.10 -11.24 23.65
N MET A 504 -18.92 -12.29 23.81
CA MET A 504 -18.80 -13.22 24.94
C MET A 504 -17.47 -13.99 24.90
N ARG A 505 -16.98 -14.37 23.71
CA ARG A 505 -15.65 -14.97 23.52
C ARG A 505 -14.54 -14.02 23.95
N MET A 506 -14.60 -12.76 23.49
CA MET A 506 -13.61 -11.75 23.82
C MET A 506 -13.58 -11.46 25.32
N ALA A 507 -14.74 -11.34 25.97
CA ALA A 507 -14.84 -11.10 27.40
C ALA A 507 -14.39 -12.29 28.27
N SER A 508 -14.72 -13.52 27.86
CA SER A 508 -14.42 -14.75 28.61
C SER A 508 -12.96 -15.22 28.47
N SER A 509 -12.17 -14.60 27.61
CA SER A 509 -10.81 -15.04 27.34
C SER A 509 -9.85 -14.73 28.51
N SER A 510 -9.53 -15.75 29.32
CA SER A 510 -8.61 -15.63 30.47
C SER A 510 -7.16 -15.41 30.04
N SER A 511 -6.53 -14.33 30.51
CA SER A 511 -5.10 -14.09 30.32
C SER A 511 -4.27 -14.99 31.24
N LYS A 512 -4.05 -16.26 30.87
CA LYS A 512 -3.16 -17.19 31.62
C LYS A 512 -1.70 -16.72 31.69
N ARG A 513 -1.31 -15.72 30.90
CA ARG A 513 0.01 -15.07 30.95
C ARG A 513 -0.17 -13.67 31.51
N LYS A 514 0.75 -13.19 32.35
CA LYS A 514 0.83 -11.78 32.81
C LYS A 514 1.12 -10.76 31.67
N ARG A 515 0.69 -11.04 30.43
CA ARG A 515 0.86 -10.17 29.26
C ARG A 515 -0.53 -9.82 28.74
N GLU A 516 -0.89 -8.57 29.00
CA GLU A 516 -2.15 -7.89 28.71
C GLU A 516 -2.55 -8.06 27.24
N ILE A 517 -3.72 -8.66 26.99
CA ILE A 517 -4.32 -8.73 25.66
C ILE A 517 -5.38 -7.62 25.58
N TYR A 518 -5.09 -6.57 24.83
CA TYR A 518 -6.08 -5.53 24.48
C TYR A 518 -6.95 -6.03 23.33
N GLY A 519 -8.27 -5.91 23.45
CA GLY A 519 -9.22 -6.34 22.41
C GLY A 519 -10.33 -5.33 22.21
N ALA A 520 -10.75 -5.13 20.97
CA ALA A 520 -11.88 -4.28 20.62
C ALA A 520 -12.76 -4.97 19.58
N PHE A 521 -14.08 -4.82 19.73
CA PHE A 521 -15.06 -5.33 18.79
C PHE A 521 -16.02 -4.21 18.41
N ILE A 522 -16.39 -4.13 17.13
CA ILE A 522 -17.47 -3.27 16.64
C ILE A 522 -18.33 -4.00 15.62
N VAL A 523 -19.65 -3.78 15.73
CA VAL A 523 -20.61 -4.10 14.69
C VAL A 523 -21.50 -2.90 14.40
N ILE A 524 -21.74 -2.64 13.12
CA ILE A 524 -22.59 -1.54 12.66
C ILE A 524 -23.57 -2.06 11.62
N TRP A 525 -24.85 -1.78 11.79
CA TRP A 525 -25.89 -2.19 10.85
C TRP A 525 -27.10 -1.23 10.93
N PRO A 526 -27.96 -1.17 9.90
CA PRO A 526 -29.08 -0.24 9.84
C PRO A 526 -30.23 -0.67 10.75
N GLY A 527 -30.66 0.21 11.64
CA GLY A 527 -31.69 -0.06 12.64
C GLY A 527 -31.89 1.10 13.61
N ASN A 528 -33.09 1.18 14.18
CA ASN A 528 -33.56 2.28 15.03
C ASN A 528 -33.87 1.85 16.48
N GLU A 529 -33.62 0.58 16.81
CA GLU A 529 -33.87 -0.01 18.12
C GLU A 529 -32.58 -0.54 18.74
N ILE A 530 -32.49 -0.44 20.06
CA ILE A 530 -31.40 -1.06 20.81
C ILE A 530 -31.67 -2.57 20.86
N PRO A 531 -30.66 -3.42 20.58
CA PRO A 531 -30.85 -4.87 20.61
C PRO A 531 -31.34 -5.37 21.98
N GLY A 532 -32.27 -6.33 22.01
CA GLY A 532 -32.81 -6.89 23.27
C GLY A 532 -31.76 -7.51 24.22
N LEU A 533 -30.55 -7.78 23.72
CA LEU A 533 -29.35 -8.04 24.52
C LEU A 533 -29.14 -7.02 25.67
N PHE A 534 -29.53 -5.77 25.46
CA PHE A 534 -29.32 -4.64 26.38
C PHE A 534 -30.56 -4.28 27.22
N SER A 535 -31.73 -4.89 26.95
CA SER A 535 -33.01 -4.50 27.55
C SER A 535 -33.13 -4.79 29.06
N TYR A 536 -32.20 -5.54 29.63
CA TYR A 536 -32.25 -5.99 31.03
C TYR A 536 -31.29 -5.24 31.96
N ASP A 537 -30.26 -4.62 31.40
CA ASP A 537 -29.29 -3.87 32.19
C ASP A 537 -29.68 -2.40 32.21
N TYR A 538 -29.48 -1.66 31.11
CA TYR A 538 -29.77 -0.22 31.08
C TYR A 538 -30.01 0.30 29.64
N GLU A 539 -31.23 0.71 29.30
CA GLU A 539 -31.61 1.36 28.03
C GLU A 539 -32.20 2.76 28.28
N TRP A 540 -31.89 3.74 27.42
CA TRP A 540 -32.42 5.10 27.55
C TRP A 540 -32.49 5.87 26.22
N GLU A 541 -33.36 6.88 26.19
CA GLU A 541 -33.40 7.88 25.11
C GLU A 541 -32.35 8.97 25.34
N GLY A 542 -31.67 9.38 24.26
CA GLY A 542 -30.61 10.37 24.28
C GLY A 542 -29.22 9.78 24.56
N CYS A 543 -28.29 10.66 24.92
CA CYS A 543 -26.87 10.34 25.06
C CYS A 543 -26.42 10.08 26.51
N GLU A 544 -27.21 10.47 27.52
CA GLU A 544 -26.82 10.42 28.93
C GLU A 544 -27.72 9.53 29.78
N LEU A 545 -27.11 8.66 30.59
CA LEU A 545 -27.77 7.89 31.64
C LEU A 545 -27.11 8.16 32.98
N ASN A 546 -27.91 8.55 33.97
CA ASN A 546 -27.44 8.97 35.27
C ASN A 546 -27.99 8.09 36.40
N ASN A 547 -27.23 7.99 37.49
CA ASN A 547 -27.66 7.41 38.77
C ASN A 547 -28.05 5.92 38.74
N ILE A 548 -27.38 5.13 37.91
CA ILE A 548 -27.53 3.67 37.91
C ILE A 548 -27.03 3.11 39.25
N GLN A 549 -27.85 2.33 39.95
CA GLN A 549 -27.42 1.60 41.15
C GLN A 549 -26.75 0.28 40.75
N PHE A 550 -25.49 0.11 41.11
CA PHE A 550 -24.81 -1.17 40.91
C PHE A 550 -25.17 -2.14 42.04
N PRO A 551 -25.48 -3.41 41.74
CA PRO A 551 -25.55 -4.43 42.78
C PRO A 551 -24.24 -4.43 43.55
N THR A 552 -24.32 -4.48 44.89
CA THR A 552 -23.12 -4.61 45.73
C THR A 552 -22.44 -5.93 45.38
N THR A 553 -21.41 -5.88 44.55
CA THR A 553 -20.66 -7.06 44.12
C THR A 553 -19.94 -7.65 45.35
N LYS A 554 -20.47 -8.73 45.92
CA LYS A 554 -19.77 -9.49 46.96
C LYS A 554 -18.51 -10.09 46.36
N THR A 555 -17.35 -9.58 46.76
CA THR A 555 -16.03 -10.07 46.31
C THR A 555 -15.86 -11.55 46.69
N THR A 556 -15.65 -12.45 45.72
CA THR A 556 -15.44 -13.90 45.97
C THR A 556 -13.98 -14.37 45.81
N GLY A 557 -13.01 -13.47 45.61
CA GLY A 557 -11.59 -13.83 45.50
C GLY A 557 -10.86 -13.92 46.86
N LYS A 558 -10.07 -14.99 47.09
CA LYS A 558 -9.09 -15.10 48.19
C LYS A 558 -7.73 -14.54 47.72
N GLY A 559 -7.30 -13.38 48.25
CA GLY A 559 -5.96 -12.79 48.00
C GLY A 559 -5.86 -11.33 48.48
N PRO A 560 -4.63 -10.77 48.66
CA PRO A 560 -4.40 -9.42 49.18
C PRO A 560 -4.67 -8.27 48.18
N MET A 561 -5.07 -8.58 46.95
CA MET A 561 -5.67 -7.64 46.01
C MET A 561 -6.99 -8.23 45.50
N LYS A 562 -8.12 -7.66 45.92
CA LYS A 562 -9.46 -8.00 45.44
C LYS A 562 -9.79 -7.14 44.22
N GLU A 563 -9.41 -7.58 43.04
CA GLU A 563 -9.72 -6.87 41.79
C GLU A 563 -11.13 -7.24 41.29
N ILE A 564 -11.95 -6.23 40.98
CA ILE A 564 -13.24 -6.43 40.29
C ILE A 564 -13.00 -6.13 38.81
N TRP A 565 -13.20 -7.12 37.94
CA TRP A 565 -13.08 -6.95 36.50
C TRP A 565 -14.47 -6.72 35.90
N LEU A 566 -14.76 -5.49 35.46
CA LEU A 566 -15.99 -5.17 34.73
C LEU A 566 -15.68 -4.91 33.26
N ASN A 567 -16.35 -5.63 32.37
CA ASN A 567 -16.38 -5.32 30.94
C ASN A 567 -17.77 -4.78 30.59
N PHE A 568 -17.82 -3.76 29.75
CA PHE A 568 -19.05 -3.15 29.29
C PHE A 568 -19.15 -3.27 27.78
N VAL A 569 -20.32 -3.66 27.30
CA VAL A 569 -20.70 -3.50 25.90
C VAL A 569 -21.60 -2.29 25.81
N VAL A 570 -21.33 -1.44 24.84
CA VAL A 570 -22.14 -0.25 24.55
C VAL A 570 -22.82 -0.46 23.21
N SER A 571 -24.12 -0.16 23.15
CA SER A 571 -24.89 -0.06 21.92
C SER A 571 -25.52 1.31 21.83
N ALA A 572 -25.51 1.90 20.64
CA ALA A 572 -26.06 3.22 20.39
C ALA A 572 -26.78 3.25 19.04
N VAL A 573 -27.98 3.83 19.01
CA VAL A 573 -28.66 4.21 17.77
C VAL A 573 -28.18 5.60 17.39
N VAL A 574 -27.54 5.73 16.23
CA VAL A 574 -27.03 6.98 15.71
C VAL A 574 -27.83 7.43 14.49
N VAL A 575 -28.02 8.73 14.35
CA VAL A 575 -28.72 9.37 13.23
C VAL A 575 -27.87 10.48 12.63
N VAL A 576 -27.99 10.70 11.32
CA VAL A 576 -27.50 11.92 10.67
C VAL A 576 -28.57 13.01 10.70
N VAL A 577 -28.24 14.15 11.30
CA VAL A 577 -29.02 15.38 11.26
C VAL A 577 -28.55 16.21 10.07
N ASN A 578 -29.39 16.30 9.04
CA ASN A 578 -29.14 17.10 7.85
C ASN A 578 -28.74 18.54 8.24
N SER A 579 -27.60 19.00 7.75
CA SER A 579 -27.33 20.43 7.57
C SER A 579 -27.09 20.67 6.08
N GLU A 580 -27.79 21.65 5.51
CA GLU A 580 -27.93 21.98 4.08
C GLU A 580 -26.62 22.39 3.35
N TYR A 581 -25.45 21.93 3.80
CA TYR A 581 -24.17 22.31 3.23
C TYR A 581 -23.45 21.10 2.64
N SER A 582 -23.54 20.99 1.30
CA SER A 582 -22.64 20.17 0.49
C SER A 582 -21.23 20.78 0.53
N LEU A 583 -20.23 20.01 0.96
CA LEU A 583 -18.83 20.43 0.91
C LEU A 583 -18.20 20.18 -0.46
N PRO A 584 -17.21 21.00 -0.89
CA PRO A 584 -16.36 20.68 -2.03
C PRO A 584 -15.54 19.41 -1.77
N SER A 585 -15.36 18.61 -2.82
CA SER A 585 -14.76 17.26 -2.87
C SER A 585 -13.24 17.17 -2.56
N ILE A 586 -12.69 18.05 -1.72
CA ILE A 586 -11.23 18.22 -1.51
C ILE A 586 -10.78 17.76 -0.11
N PHE A 587 -11.70 17.50 0.83
CA PHE A 587 -11.33 17.13 2.20
C PHE A 587 -11.15 15.60 2.38
N PRO A 588 -10.16 15.15 3.17
CA PRO A 588 -9.94 13.73 3.44
C PRO A 588 -11.13 13.13 4.21
N SER A 589 -11.37 11.83 4.01
CA SER A 589 -12.43 11.05 4.66
C SER A 589 -12.51 11.32 6.17
N LEU A 590 -13.65 11.81 6.63
CA LEU A 590 -13.93 11.96 8.06
C LEU A 590 -14.33 10.60 8.61
N SER A 591 -13.60 10.15 9.62
CA SER A 591 -13.94 8.98 10.40
C SER A 591 -14.68 9.35 11.68
N LEU A 592 -15.39 8.37 12.24
CA LEU A 592 -16.21 8.50 13.42
C LEU A 592 -15.77 7.52 14.49
N VAL A 593 -15.72 8.01 15.73
CA VAL A 593 -15.54 7.20 16.94
C VAL A 593 -16.73 7.50 17.84
N LEU A 594 -17.39 6.46 18.36
CA LEU A 594 -18.32 6.64 19.48
C LEU A 594 -17.55 6.57 20.79
N VAL A 595 -17.78 7.57 21.63
CA VAL A 595 -17.15 7.68 22.94
C VAL A 595 -18.23 7.45 23.99
N CYS A 596 -17.98 6.54 24.93
CA CYS A 596 -18.80 6.35 26.12
C CYS A 596 -17.98 6.76 27.35
N ASP A 597 -18.35 7.89 27.95
CA ASP A 597 -17.76 8.43 29.16
C ASP A 597 -18.49 7.88 30.39
N CYS A 598 -17.84 6.97 31.10
CA CYS A 598 -18.34 6.26 32.25
C CYS A 598 -17.83 6.92 33.54
N ASN A 599 -18.73 7.36 34.43
CA ASN A 599 -18.38 7.90 35.73
C ASN A 599 -18.93 7.00 36.84
N PHE A 600 -18.08 6.53 37.74
CA PHE A 600 -18.43 5.63 38.83
C PHE A 600 -18.27 6.32 40.18
N LYS A 601 -19.16 6.03 41.12
CA LYS A 601 -19.05 6.42 42.53
C LYS A 601 -18.87 5.19 43.41
N THR A 602 -18.01 5.31 44.41
CA THR A 602 -17.71 4.28 45.40
C THR A 602 -18.27 4.63 46.78
N ASN A 603 -18.36 3.62 47.65
CA ASN A 603 -19.00 3.73 48.95
C ASN A 603 -18.20 4.57 49.97
N ASN A 604 -16.89 4.74 49.77
CA ASN A 604 -16.01 5.51 50.64
C ASN A 604 -15.35 6.65 49.86
N ASP A 605 -15.25 7.81 50.51
CA ASP A 605 -14.56 9.04 50.11
C ASP A 605 -15.26 9.94 49.06
N GLY A 606 -16.33 9.49 48.41
CA GLY A 606 -16.97 10.27 47.34
C GLY A 606 -16.08 10.53 46.11
N LYS A 607 -14.92 9.88 46.02
CA LYS A 607 -14.01 9.97 44.87
C LYS A 607 -14.67 9.31 43.67
N GLY A 608 -14.98 10.10 42.65
CA GLY A 608 -15.49 9.61 41.38
C GLY A 608 -14.37 9.04 40.50
N TYR A 609 -14.60 7.89 39.88
CA TYR A 609 -13.71 7.32 38.87
C TYR A 609 -14.30 7.56 37.49
N ARG A 610 -13.56 8.22 36.60
CA ARG A 610 -13.98 8.45 35.21
C ARG A 610 -13.20 7.52 34.28
N ARG A 611 -13.89 6.93 33.31
CA ARG A 611 -13.30 6.10 32.26
C ARG A 611 -13.94 6.39 30.92
N VAL A 612 -13.14 6.40 29.86
CA VAL A 612 -13.63 6.64 28.51
C VAL A 612 -13.46 5.36 27.69
N LEU A 613 -14.56 4.81 27.23
CA LEU A 613 -14.59 3.73 26.23
C LEU A 613 -14.72 4.36 24.85
N THR A 614 -13.98 3.85 23.89
CA THR A 614 -13.99 4.30 22.50
C THR A 614 -14.28 3.13 21.60
N SER A 615 -15.24 3.29 20.70
CA SER A 615 -15.40 2.35 19.60
C SER A 615 -14.14 2.36 18.74
N PRO A 616 -13.81 1.24 18.05
CA PRO A 616 -13.01 1.32 16.86
C PRO A 616 -13.53 2.41 15.92
N GLU A 617 -12.61 3.10 15.27
CA GLU A 617 -12.90 4.11 14.27
C GLU A 617 -13.54 3.46 13.03
N PHE A 618 -14.59 4.07 12.50
CA PHE A 618 -15.27 3.62 11.29
C PHE A 618 -15.61 4.78 10.36
N SER A 619 -15.87 4.49 9.08
CA SER A 619 -16.24 5.47 8.05
C SER A 619 -17.51 5.06 7.31
N GLY A 620 -18.21 6.02 6.70
CA GLY A 620 -19.39 5.75 5.85
C GLY A 620 -19.03 5.11 4.49
N PRO A 621 -20.04 4.76 3.66
CA PRO A 621 -19.87 3.91 2.47
C PRO A 621 -19.02 4.51 1.36
N THR A 622 -18.87 5.85 1.35
CA THR A 622 -18.12 6.58 0.34
C THR A 622 -16.96 7.30 0.98
N HIS A 623 -15.73 6.79 0.79
CA HIS A 623 -14.48 7.43 1.27
C HIS A 623 -14.20 8.85 0.69
N ARG A 624 -15.14 9.47 -0.04
CA ARG A 624 -15.00 10.78 -0.71
C ARG A 624 -15.86 11.90 -0.11
N SER A 625 -16.74 11.57 0.83
CA SER A 625 -17.55 12.51 1.62
C SER A 625 -17.62 11.96 3.05
N GLY A 626 -17.89 12.79 4.06
CA GLY A 626 -17.91 12.35 5.47
C GLY A 626 -18.87 11.19 5.76
N VAL A 627 -18.91 10.71 7.01
CA VAL A 627 -19.86 9.66 7.42
C VAL A 627 -21.29 10.18 7.24
N THR A 628 -21.97 9.65 6.22
CA THR A 628 -23.39 9.88 5.94
C THR A 628 -24.10 8.53 6.02
N PHE A 629 -25.21 8.50 6.74
CA PHE A 629 -26.12 7.38 6.83
C PHE A 629 -27.41 7.77 6.12
N GLU A 630 -27.98 6.85 5.34
CA GLU A 630 -29.29 7.08 4.73
C GLU A 630 -30.44 6.91 5.74
N GLU A 631 -30.22 6.14 6.80
CA GLU A 631 -31.18 5.91 7.89
C GLU A 631 -30.51 5.88 9.28
N ASP A 632 -31.25 5.42 10.29
CA ASP A 632 -30.68 5.19 11.63
C ASP A 632 -29.81 3.93 11.63
N HIS A 633 -28.68 3.97 12.34
CA HIS A 633 -27.78 2.82 12.45
C HIS A 633 -27.55 2.45 13.91
N VAL A 634 -27.51 1.15 14.18
CA VAL A 634 -27.11 0.59 15.46
C VAL A 634 -25.60 0.35 15.42
N VAL A 635 -24.87 1.00 16.33
CA VAL A 635 -23.44 0.79 16.56
C VAL A 635 -23.30 0.07 17.89
N THR A 636 -22.77 -1.15 17.88
CA THR A 636 -22.48 -1.92 19.09
C THR A 636 -20.99 -2.19 19.18
N PHE A 637 -20.37 -1.80 20.28
CA PHE A 637 -18.93 -1.97 20.48
C PHE A 637 -18.58 -2.43 21.90
N LEU A 638 -17.45 -3.13 21.99
CA LEU A 638 -16.79 -3.55 23.22
C LEU A 638 -15.34 -3.11 23.13
N GLN A 639 -14.84 -2.45 24.17
CA GLN A 639 -13.41 -2.24 24.35
C GLN A 639 -12.98 -2.95 25.63
N ARG A 640 -12.16 -3.99 25.46
CA ARG A 640 -11.55 -4.72 26.56
C ARG A 640 -10.20 -4.09 26.87
N ASP A 641 -10.14 -3.40 27.99
CA ASP A 641 -8.94 -2.77 28.51
C ASP A 641 -8.69 -3.21 29.95
N VAL A 642 -7.45 -3.62 30.22
CA VAL A 642 -7.02 -4.41 31.38
C VAL A 642 -6.91 -3.57 32.67
N SER A 643 -7.20 -2.27 32.61
CA SER A 643 -6.87 -1.30 33.66
C SER A 643 -7.99 -0.95 34.64
N PHE A 644 -9.07 -1.74 34.74
CA PHE A 644 -10.07 -1.51 35.80
C PHE A 644 -9.63 -2.14 37.13
N LEU A 645 -8.75 -1.46 37.84
CA LEU A 645 -8.41 -1.75 39.23
C LEU A 645 -9.23 -0.80 40.12
N CYS A 646 -10.42 -1.22 40.55
CA CYS A 646 -11.05 -0.58 41.71
C CYS A 646 -10.40 -1.15 42.98
N GLU A 647 -9.56 -0.36 43.65
CA GLU A 647 -9.03 -0.72 44.97
C GLU A 647 -10.16 -0.77 45.99
N GLU A 648 -10.36 -1.95 46.58
CA GLU A 648 -11.12 -2.29 47.80
C GLU A 648 -12.61 -1.88 47.90
N ASN A 649 -13.13 -1.06 47.01
CA ASN A 649 -14.43 -0.41 47.18
C ASN A 649 -15.49 -0.96 46.21
N SER A 650 -16.70 -1.17 46.72
CA SER A 650 -17.85 -1.47 45.87
C SER A 650 -18.21 -0.24 45.05
N ILE A 651 -18.53 -0.44 43.77
CA ILE A 651 -19.21 0.59 42.97
C ILE A 651 -20.65 0.64 43.47
N THR A 652 -21.13 1.81 43.85
CA THR A 652 -22.53 2.03 44.23
C THR A 652 -23.34 2.63 43.11
N GLN A 653 -22.74 3.60 42.39
CA GLN A 653 -23.43 4.30 41.32
C GLN A 653 -22.58 4.42 40.07
N ALA A 654 -23.22 4.48 38.90
CA ALA A 654 -22.57 4.99 37.70
C ALA A 654 -23.45 5.92 36.87
N SER A 655 -22.81 6.72 36.03
CA SER A 655 -23.41 7.41 34.91
C SER A 655 -22.60 7.18 33.64
N PHE A 656 -23.28 7.24 32.49
CA PHE A 656 -22.71 7.01 31.18
C PHE A 656 -23.15 8.11 30.23
N HIS A 657 -22.21 8.65 29.45
CA HIS A 657 -22.50 9.62 28.41
C HIS A 657 -21.89 9.16 27.09
N VAL A 658 -22.75 8.84 26.12
CA VAL A 658 -22.35 8.34 24.80
C VAL A 658 -22.49 9.44 23.76
N TYR A 659 -21.39 9.81 23.10
CA TYR A 659 -21.38 10.86 22.09
C TYR A 659 -20.40 10.54 20.95
N PRO A 660 -20.67 11.02 19.73
CA PRO A 660 -19.73 10.90 18.63
C PRO A 660 -18.55 11.86 18.81
N ARG A 661 -17.35 11.40 18.46
CA ARG A 661 -16.12 12.18 18.39
C ARG A 661 -15.45 11.99 17.03
N HIS A 662 -15.03 13.09 16.40
CA HIS A 662 -14.16 13.05 15.24
C HIS A 662 -12.71 13.22 15.68
N GLU A 663 -11.80 12.37 15.19
CA GLU A 663 -10.40 12.45 15.63
C GLU A 663 -9.59 13.59 14.97
N ASN A 664 -10.10 14.19 13.88
CA ASN A 664 -9.39 15.22 13.12
C ASN A 664 -9.43 16.64 13.71
N THR A 665 -10.07 16.88 14.87
CA THR A 665 -10.28 18.25 15.38
C THR A 665 -9.14 18.82 16.22
N ASP A 666 -8.29 18.01 16.85
CA ASP A 666 -7.50 18.52 18.00
C ASP A 666 -5.99 18.21 18.02
N THR A 667 -5.41 17.55 17.01
CA THR A 667 -3.99 17.12 17.11
C THR A 667 -3.03 17.72 16.08
N GLY A 668 -3.49 18.49 15.08
CA GLY A 668 -2.69 18.89 13.92
C GLY A 668 -1.84 20.14 14.11
N PRO A 669 -0.65 20.23 13.47
CA PRO A 669 0.10 21.47 13.48
C PRO A 669 -0.74 22.56 12.79
N PRO A 670 -0.99 23.71 13.45
CA PRO A 670 -1.92 24.75 12.99
C PRO A 670 -1.49 25.48 11.70
N HIS A 671 -0.40 25.05 11.06
CA HIS A 671 0.24 25.74 9.93
C HIS A 671 -0.08 25.14 8.55
N LEU A 672 -0.69 23.94 8.48
CA LEU A 672 -0.96 23.24 7.21
C LEU A 672 -2.39 23.41 6.68
N PHE A 673 -3.33 23.85 7.52
CA PHE A 673 -4.73 24.02 7.14
C PHE A 673 -5.30 25.34 7.69
N PRO A 674 -6.12 26.08 6.90
CA PRO A 674 -6.75 27.33 7.35
C PRO A 674 -7.62 27.11 8.60
N LYS A 675 -7.75 28.12 9.47
CA LYS A 675 -8.67 28.08 10.64
C LYS A 675 -10.11 27.68 10.28
N ASP A 676 -10.56 28.03 9.08
CA ASP A 676 -11.89 27.67 8.57
C ASP A 676 -12.07 26.15 8.37
N TYR A 677 -10.99 25.40 8.16
CA TYR A 677 -11.03 23.94 8.09
C TYR A 677 -11.44 23.33 9.43
N PHE A 678 -10.77 23.74 10.53
CA PHE A 678 -11.06 23.23 11.87
C PHE A 678 -12.46 23.63 12.36
N ASN A 679 -12.94 24.82 12.00
CA ASN A 679 -14.31 25.24 12.29
C ASN A 679 -15.34 24.37 11.54
N ARG A 680 -15.08 24.03 10.27
CA ARG A 680 -15.96 23.14 9.48
C ARG A 680 -15.99 21.71 10.02
N VAL A 681 -14.84 21.13 10.38
CA VAL A 681 -14.78 19.77 10.98
C VAL A 681 -15.52 19.74 12.34
N ARG A 682 -15.41 20.81 13.13
CA ARG A 682 -16.17 20.95 14.39
C ARG A 682 -17.68 21.08 14.17
N ASP A 683 -18.11 21.76 13.11
CA ASP A 683 -19.52 21.83 12.71
C ASP A 683 -20.03 20.51 12.11
N GLU A 684 -19.17 19.70 11.48
CA GLU A 684 -19.50 18.34 11.04
C GLU A 684 -19.73 17.38 12.21
N GLY A 685 -19.02 17.55 13.35
CA GLY A 685 -19.29 16.82 14.59
C GLY A 685 -20.69 17.00 15.17
N LYS A 686 -21.44 17.99 14.69
CA LYS A 686 -22.85 18.21 15.05
C LYS A 686 -23.82 17.46 14.14
N ARG A 687 -23.34 16.78 13.09
CA ARG A 687 -24.18 16.07 12.11
C ARG A 687 -24.61 14.69 12.58
N ILE A 688 -23.87 14.03 13.46
CA ILE A 688 -24.28 12.73 13.99
C ILE A 688 -24.76 12.92 15.41
N LYS A 689 -25.95 12.38 15.72
CA LYS A 689 -26.51 12.40 17.07
C LYS A 689 -26.81 10.98 17.52
N VAL A 690 -26.68 10.77 18.82
CA VAL A 690 -27.11 9.55 19.50
C VAL A 690 -28.58 9.73 19.89
N LYS A 691 -29.45 8.88 19.34
CA LYS A 691 -30.90 8.87 19.63
C LYS A 691 -31.23 8.04 20.87
N LYS A 692 -30.60 6.88 20.98
CA LYS A 692 -30.81 5.91 22.06
C LYS A 692 -29.50 5.23 22.38
N CYS A 693 -29.36 4.78 23.61
CA CYS A 693 -28.23 3.98 24.04
C CYS A 693 -28.65 2.84 24.95
N GLY A 694 -27.84 1.79 24.94
CA GLY A 694 -27.94 0.65 25.82
C GLY A 694 -26.56 0.23 26.29
N ILE A 695 -26.44 -0.16 27.56
CA ILE A 695 -25.20 -0.70 28.12
C ILE A 695 -25.50 -2.04 28.77
N ARG A 696 -24.63 -3.02 28.48
CA ARG A 696 -24.66 -4.34 29.09
C ARG A 696 -23.37 -4.59 29.84
N ILE A 697 -23.49 -5.11 31.05
CA ILE A 697 -22.36 -5.54 31.88
C ILE A 697 -22.13 -7.03 31.59
N LEU A 698 -20.87 -7.41 31.33
CA LEU A 698 -20.51 -8.79 30.96
C LEU A 698 -20.01 -9.63 32.13
#